data_AF-A0A9X0XD59-F1
#
_entry.id   AF-A0A9X0XD59-F1
#
_cell.length_a   1.000
_cell.length_b   1.000
_cell.length_c   1.000
_cell.angle_alpha   90.00
_cell.angle_beta   90.00
_cell.angle_gamma   90.00
#
_symmetry.space_group_name_H-M   'P 1'
#
loop_
_entity.id
_entity.type
_entity.pdbx_description
1 polymer ?
#
loop_
_entity_poly.entity_id
_entity_poly.type
_entity_poly.pdbx_seq_one_letter_code
_entity_poly.pdbx_strand_id
1 'polypeptide(L)'
;MRHDLLPRLVCPACRRGLRLRAWSADAERVHLGHLQCPACAIVTPIVDGFVLFTEPLLHAGQARPEALAALGERLFGPAEALADALRARRQRGACEVYAAFQPFNEAMRVIEPLLPWLRPRVPAQGGAILDLWCRTGWSAQWLAGCFPETPVVAMWEGAHSVLGYKGWHHLMGPGQRRGNLDVVFSDPRQPLPFADAAFSLVYSHDVLHRHGWQPLAGESLRVAHAEGAVLHTHLHLRNSEPEPFFERGCQQEHGRDWRAWLDGVEAAEPPRRGWVLGESEVFDTPRLTRLADGANTPDYNGLLLLLPAHADDRLSEHAPADGPGDAAAEAPGDTPTPGGPGPAFPAWAPGWRQVLNPLMRCSASAGEARVHPAALGGTVAGLLRQHPVYQARLPAQGLRLDGGDWALLALCAAGLDGAALRACVDEAAAPRSHQRLARLNRHELLHAAPVDRCALHVQNVHALQADTLNPPDADPQALHARVTQWLDRWAAEPTRTVLRLDDGEGLSGAEARHLIQALQQALRQPPGGLAPATLRLRGDHPLLDLLALAAALAGCPLHWTAEPGPPAVQRLPADPGPDDSPAPWQALGADGDPTGLLAQVLADASETAAPAISLKLDTPVHLPAAGLHAPLHHWLSGSLLLQPWVIGRDGPADARVPGWLLRWGRWQAEALGWDEVARVNAGEQTPA
;
A
#
# COMPACT_ATOMS: atom_id res chain seq x y z
N MET A 1 -18.35 3.71 -14.68
CA MET A 1 -17.60 4.36 -15.77
C MET A 1 -18.17 5.76 -15.87
N ARG A 2 -17.36 6.82 -15.76
CA ARG A 2 -17.86 8.17 -15.94
C ARG A 2 -18.35 8.37 -17.39
N HIS A 3 -19.37 9.19 -17.58
CA HIS A 3 -19.90 9.47 -18.93
C HIS A 3 -18.86 10.18 -19.81
N ASP A 4 -17.98 10.99 -19.24
CA ASP A 4 -16.92 11.72 -19.95
C ASP A 4 -15.75 10.85 -20.41
N LEU A 5 -15.68 9.59 -19.97
CA LEU A 5 -14.74 8.60 -20.50
C LEU A 5 -15.18 8.06 -21.87
N LEU A 6 -16.49 8.02 -22.16
CA LEU A 6 -17.03 7.41 -23.39
C LEU A 6 -16.41 7.96 -24.69
N PRO A 7 -16.24 9.28 -24.89
CA PRO A 7 -15.64 9.83 -26.11
C PRO A 7 -14.19 9.40 -26.32
N ARG A 8 -13.50 8.95 -25.26
CA ARG A 8 -12.12 8.50 -25.32
C ARG A 8 -12.00 7.01 -25.62
N LEU A 9 -13.08 6.24 -25.53
CA LEU A 9 -13.05 4.79 -25.74
C LEU A 9 -13.33 4.43 -27.21
N VAL A 10 -12.53 3.52 -27.74
CA VAL A 10 -12.69 2.99 -29.10
C VAL A 10 -12.62 1.47 -29.10
N CYS A 11 -13.13 0.85 -30.17
CA CYS A 11 -12.95 -0.57 -30.37
C CYS A 11 -11.46 -0.89 -30.62
N PRO A 12 -10.82 -1.78 -29.85
CA PRO A 12 -9.40 -2.10 -30.04
C PRO A 12 -9.11 -2.74 -31.41
N ALA A 13 -10.11 -3.35 -32.05
CA ALA A 13 -9.95 -4.00 -33.36
C ALA A 13 -10.00 -3.03 -34.56
N CYS A 14 -10.92 -2.05 -34.56
CA CYS A 14 -11.12 -1.15 -35.72
C CYS A 14 -10.99 0.34 -35.40
N ARG A 15 -10.70 0.70 -34.15
CA ARG A 15 -10.52 2.07 -33.64
C ARG A 15 -11.71 3.01 -33.83
N ARG A 16 -12.90 2.49 -34.16
CA ARG A 16 -14.12 3.29 -34.20
C ARG A 16 -14.67 3.51 -32.80
N GLY A 17 -15.26 4.69 -32.57
CA GLY A 17 -15.96 5.02 -31.34
C GLY A 17 -17.07 4.01 -31.00
N LEU A 18 -17.29 3.80 -29.71
CA LEU A 18 -18.22 2.80 -29.18
C LEU A 18 -19.58 3.44 -28.88
N ARG A 19 -20.66 2.66 -29.06
CA ARG A 19 -22.02 3.06 -28.66
C ARG A 19 -22.33 2.51 -27.28
N LEU A 20 -22.70 3.39 -26.36
CA LEU A 20 -23.11 3.00 -25.01
C LEU A 20 -24.59 2.56 -24.99
N ARG A 21 -24.85 1.44 -24.31
CA ARG A 21 -26.17 1.04 -23.84
C ARG A 21 -26.11 0.83 -22.33
N ALA A 22 -26.67 1.77 -21.57
CA ALA A 22 -26.75 1.70 -20.12
C ALA A 22 -28.04 1.01 -19.68
N TRP A 23 -27.93 0.15 -18.68
CA TRP A 23 -29.05 -0.46 -17.96
C TRP A 23 -29.25 0.16 -16.59
N SER A 24 -28.15 0.57 -15.94
CA SER A 24 -28.12 1.36 -14.71
C SER A 24 -27.06 2.44 -14.82
N ALA A 25 -27.46 3.68 -14.56
CA ALA A 25 -26.59 4.85 -14.57
C ALA A 25 -27.18 5.94 -13.68
N ASP A 26 -26.31 6.80 -13.15
CA ASP A 26 -26.67 8.08 -12.57
C ASP A 26 -26.19 9.23 -13.49
N ALA A 27 -26.26 10.47 -12.98
CA ALA A 27 -25.86 11.67 -13.71
C ALA A 27 -24.38 11.68 -14.10
N GLU A 28 -23.51 11.01 -13.34
CA GLU A 28 -22.06 11.04 -13.51
C GLU A 28 -21.53 9.75 -14.13
N ARG A 29 -22.13 8.61 -13.80
CA ARG A 29 -21.56 7.28 -14.04
C ARG A 29 -22.57 6.28 -14.57
N VAL A 30 -22.09 5.43 -15.47
CA VAL A 30 -22.73 4.16 -15.83
C VAL A 30 -22.25 3.09 -14.86
N HIS A 31 -23.19 2.42 -14.20
CA HIS A 31 -22.93 1.32 -13.27
C HIS A 31 -23.01 -0.04 -13.97
N LEU A 32 -24.05 -0.23 -14.78
CA LEU A 32 -24.29 -1.48 -15.51
C LEU A 32 -24.67 -1.17 -16.96
N GLY A 33 -24.03 -1.81 -17.92
CA GLY A 33 -24.27 -1.55 -19.33
C GLY A 33 -23.32 -2.30 -20.24
N HIS A 34 -23.26 -1.88 -21.49
CA HIS A 34 -22.21 -2.30 -22.40
C HIS A 34 -21.89 -1.22 -23.44
N LEU A 35 -20.69 -1.34 -24.00
CA LEU A 35 -20.22 -0.58 -25.15
C LEU A 35 -20.25 -1.51 -26.37
N GLN A 36 -20.78 -1.05 -27.50
CA GLN A 36 -20.84 -1.84 -28.73
C GLN A 36 -20.11 -1.11 -29.87
N CYS A 37 -19.23 -1.82 -30.55
CA CYS A 37 -18.65 -1.32 -31.79
C CYS A 37 -19.67 -1.43 -32.94
N PRO A 38 -20.00 -0.34 -33.65
CA PRO A 38 -20.94 -0.39 -34.77
C PRO A 38 -20.40 -1.11 -36.01
N ALA A 39 -19.08 -1.34 -36.10
CA ALA A 39 -18.45 -2.00 -37.24
C ALA A 39 -18.09 -3.47 -36.97
N CYS A 40 -17.42 -3.74 -35.84
CA CYS A 40 -16.99 -5.09 -35.49
C CYS A 40 -18.06 -5.89 -34.75
N ALA A 41 -19.15 -5.26 -34.31
CA ALA A 41 -20.17 -5.83 -33.43
C ALA A 41 -19.67 -6.35 -32.06
N ILE A 42 -18.35 -6.29 -31.78
CA ILE A 42 -17.74 -6.58 -30.48
C ILE A 42 -18.42 -5.74 -29.40
N VAL A 43 -18.77 -6.40 -28.30
CA VAL A 43 -19.42 -5.79 -27.14
C VAL A 43 -18.50 -5.87 -25.94
N THR A 44 -18.29 -4.74 -25.26
CA THR A 44 -17.48 -4.63 -24.05
C THR A 44 -18.40 -4.39 -22.85
N PRO A 45 -18.45 -5.30 -21.87
CA PRO A 45 -19.26 -5.13 -20.67
C PRO A 45 -18.86 -3.91 -19.82
N ILE A 46 -19.86 -3.31 -19.16
CA ILE A 46 -19.68 -2.41 -18.03
C ILE A 46 -20.40 -3.04 -16.83
N VAL A 47 -19.65 -3.36 -15.77
CA VAL A 47 -20.18 -3.97 -14.54
C VAL A 47 -19.59 -3.26 -13.34
N ASP A 48 -20.44 -2.83 -12.40
CA ASP A 48 -20.10 -1.98 -11.25
C ASP A 48 -19.21 -0.80 -11.63
N GLY A 49 -19.53 -0.20 -12.78
CA GLY A 49 -18.80 0.92 -13.34
C GLY A 49 -17.39 0.63 -13.85
N PHE A 50 -16.95 -0.62 -13.92
CA PHE A 50 -15.71 -1.03 -14.56
C PHE A 50 -15.95 -1.36 -16.04
N VAL A 51 -15.07 -0.90 -16.93
CA VAL A 51 -15.12 -1.25 -18.36
C VAL A 51 -14.22 -2.47 -18.59
N LEU A 52 -14.77 -3.56 -19.13
CA LEU A 52 -14.12 -4.88 -19.16
C LEU A 52 -13.70 -5.29 -20.59
N PHE A 53 -12.66 -4.67 -21.17
CA PHE A 53 -12.13 -5.08 -22.48
C PHE A 53 -11.46 -6.47 -22.46
N THR A 54 -11.13 -6.97 -21.27
CA THR A 54 -10.67 -8.35 -21.03
C THR A 54 -11.78 -9.39 -21.15
N GLU A 55 -13.05 -8.99 -21.16
CA GLU A 55 -14.21 -9.89 -21.19
C GLU A 55 -15.15 -9.56 -22.37
N PRO A 56 -14.66 -9.53 -23.63
CA PRO A 56 -15.49 -9.16 -24.78
C PRO A 56 -16.58 -10.19 -25.04
N LEU A 57 -17.74 -9.70 -25.46
CA LEU A 57 -18.90 -10.50 -25.87
C LEU A 57 -19.08 -10.44 -27.38
N LEU A 58 -19.62 -11.53 -27.96
CA LEU A 58 -19.77 -11.69 -29.41
C LEU A 58 -20.87 -10.80 -29.99
N HIS A 59 -21.92 -10.53 -29.22
CA HIS A 59 -23.03 -9.70 -29.66
C HIS A 59 -23.83 -9.14 -28.47
N ALA A 60 -24.61 -8.07 -28.71
CA ALA A 60 -25.35 -7.35 -27.66
C ALA A 60 -26.39 -8.21 -26.90
N GLY A 61 -26.86 -9.30 -27.51
CA GLY A 61 -27.78 -10.25 -26.86
C GLY A 61 -27.15 -11.02 -25.68
N GLN A 62 -25.81 -11.09 -25.61
CA GLN A 62 -25.09 -11.64 -24.46
C GLN A 62 -24.94 -10.63 -23.31
N ALA A 63 -25.16 -9.33 -23.57
CA ALA A 63 -25.00 -8.25 -22.60
C ALA A 63 -26.34 -7.84 -21.94
N ARG A 64 -27.19 -8.84 -21.64
CA ARG A 64 -28.43 -8.66 -20.87
C ARG A 64 -28.10 -8.39 -19.40
N PRO A 65 -28.91 -7.61 -18.66
CA PRO A 65 -28.65 -7.27 -17.26
C PRO A 65 -28.31 -8.49 -16.38
N GLU A 66 -29.03 -9.60 -16.54
CA GLU A 66 -28.83 -10.81 -15.73
C GLU A 66 -27.49 -11.50 -16.06
N ALA A 67 -27.09 -11.48 -17.34
CA ALA A 67 -25.81 -12.03 -17.77
C ALA A 67 -24.63 -11.17 -17.30
N LEU A 68 -24.80 -9.84 -17.30
CA LEU A 68 -23.80 -8.91 -16.78
C LEU A 68 -23.67 -8.99 -15.26
N ALA A 69 -24.78 -9.18 -14.54
CA ALA A 69 -24.76 -9.46 -13.10
C ALA A 69 -24.02 -10.77 -12.80
N ALA A 70 -24.33 -11.85 -13.53
CA ALA A 70 -23.63 -13.13 -13.38
C ALA A 70 -22.12 -13.02 -13.72
N LEU A 71 -21.76 -12.16 -14.68
CA LEU A 71 -20.37 -11.83 -14.97
C LEU A 71 -19.70 -11.13 -13.78
N GLY A 72 -20.36 -10.12 -13.19
CA GLY A 72 -19.88 -9.43 -11.98
C GLY A 72 -19.63 -10.40 -10.82
N GLU A 73 -20.60 -11.26 -10.51
CA GLU A 73 -20.47 -12.28 -9.47
C GLU A 73 -19.27 -13.21 -9.72
N ARG A 74 -19.05 -13.62 -10.97
CA ARG A 74 -17.91 -14.48 -11.33
C ARG A 74 -16.56 -13.77 -11.14
N LEU A 75 -16.46 -12.49 -11.51
CA LEU A 75 -15.20 -11.75 -11.53
C LEU A 75 -14.85 -11.16 -10.16
N PHE A 76 -15.81 -10.50 -9.52
CA PHE A 76 -15.62 -9.77 -8.26
C PHE A 76 -15.83 -10.69 -7.06
N GLY A 77 -16.82 -11.58 -7.14
CA GLY A 77 -17.22 -12.45 -6.04
C GLY A 77 -17.58 -11.69 -4.75
N PRO A 78 -17.87 -12.42 -3.67
CA PRO A 78 -18.18 -11.81 -2.38
C PRO A 78 -16.93 -11.25 -1.70
N ALA A 79 -17.09 -10.25 -0.84
CA ALA A 79 -15.99 -9.61 -0.10
C ALA A 79 -15.25 -10.61 0.80
N GLU A 80 -15.96 -11.60 1.33
CA GLU A 80 -15.45 -12.72 2.12
C GLU A 80 -14.40 -13.52 1.34
N ALA A 81 -14.60 -13.72 0.03
CA ALA A 81 -13.62 -14.44 -0.78
C ALA A 81 -12.30 -13.66 -0.94
N LEU A 82 -12.35 -12.33 -0.97
CA LEU A 82 -11.14 -11.50 -0.92
C LEU A 82 -10.50 -11.61 0.47
N ALA A 83 -11.29 -11.52 1.55
CA ALA A 83 -10.81 -11.69 2.91
C ALA A 83 -10.07 -13.02 3.11
N ASP A 84 -10.63 -14.12 2.60
CA ASP A 84 -10.03 -15.46 2.64
C ASP A 84 -8.70 -15.51 1.91
N ALA A 85 -8.64 -14.94 0.70
CA ALA A 85 -7.41 -14.88 -0.08
C ALA A 85 -6.30 -14.09 0.64
N LEU A 86 -6.67 -12.96 1.26
CA LEU A 86 -5.75 -12.13 2.04
C LEU A 86 -5.29 -12.83 3.33
N ARG A 87 -6.19 -13.51 4.05
CA ARG A 87 -5.86 -14.34 5.22
C ARG A 87 -4.90 -15.46 4.86
N ALA A 88 -5.17 -16.19 3.78
CA ALA A 88 -4.30 -17.26 3.30
C ALA A 88 -2.92 -16.71 2.89
N ARG A 89 -2.87 -15.53 2.24
CA ARG A 89 -1.61 -14.87 1.88
C ARG A 89 -0.79 -14.48 3.12
N ARG A 90 -1.46 -13.96 4.15
CA ARG A 90 -0.85 -13.62 5.45
C ARG A 90 -0.31 -14.83 6.19
N GLN A 91 -1.07 -15.93 6.24
CA GLN A 91 -0.62 -17.19 6.86
C GLN A 91 0.69 -17.70 6.25
N ARG A 92 0.93 -17.42 4.96
CA ARG A 92 2.20 -17.72 4.28
C ARG A 92 3.32 -16.70 4.52
N GLY A 93 3.06 -15.63 5.27
CA GLY A 93 3.99 -14.50 5.45
C GLY A 93 4.25 -13.72 4.15
N ALA A 94 3.40 -13.87 3.13
CA ALA A 94 3.65 -13.29 1.81
C ALA A 94 3.18 -11.83 1.76
N CYS A 95 4.11 -10.89 1.84
CA CYS A 95 3.85 -9.47 1.60
C CYS A 95 3.75 -9.17 0.11
N GLU A 96 3.07 -8.09 -0.27
CA GLU A 96 3.23 -7.49 -1.58
C GLU A 96 4.28 -6.39 -1.55
N VAL A 97 5.40 -6.65 -2.20
CA VAL A 97 6.54 -5.73 -2.22
C VAL A 97 6.20 -4.40 -2.88
N TYR A 98 5.46 -4.41 -3.99
CA TYR A 98 5.11 -3.18 -4.69
C TYR A 98 4.17 -2.29 -3.87
N ALA A 99 3.18 -2.87 -3.19
CA ALA A 99 2.31 -2.12 -2.28
C ALA A 99 3.09 -1.52 -1.10
N ALA A 100 4.15 -2.20 -0.64
CA ALA A 100 5.00 -1.71 0.44
C ALA A 100 5.94 -0.59 0.01
N PHE A 101 6.49 -0.67 -1.20
CA PHE A 101 7.65 0.11 -1.64
C PHE A 101 7.32 1.27 -2.57
N GLN A 102 6.30 1.12 -3.44
CA GLN A 102 5.93 2.17 -4.40
C GLN A 102 5.69 3.55 -3.77
N PRO A 103 5.16 3.68 -2.55
CA PRO A 103 5.01 5.00 -1.94
C PRO A 103 6.33 5.69 -1.57
N PHE A 104 7.43 4.94 -1.46
CA PHE A 104 8.67 5.45 -0.85
C PHE A 104 9.88 5.39 -1.78
N ASN A 105 9.89 4.47 -2.73
CA ASN A 105 11.06 4.19 -3.53
C ASN A 105 11.27 5.18 -4.67
N GLU A 106 12.49 5.20 -5.16
CA GLU A 106 12.93 6.00 -6.30
C GLU A 106 12.10 5.71 -7.54
N ALA A 107 11.78 4.44 -7.81
CA ALA A 107 11.09 4.00 -9.03
C ALA A 107 9.74 4.67 -9.29
N MET A 108 8.99 4.97 -8.23
CA MET A 108 7.73 5.71 -8.34
C MET A 108 7.96 7.21 -8.09
N ARG A 109 8.73 7.58 -7.08
CA ARG A 109 8.85 8.98 -6.63
C ARG A 109 9.66 9.87 -7.57
N VAL A 110 10.35 9.33 -8.57
CA VAL A 110 10.91 10.13 -9.69
C VAL A 110 9.87 10.96 -10.44
N ILE A 111 8.58 10.65 -10.32
CA ILE A 111 7.53 11.52 -10.86
C ILE A 111 7.41 12.86 -10.12
N GLU A 112 7.75 12.92 -8.82
CA GLU A 112 7.57 14.11 -7.98
C GLU A 112 8.41 15.29 -8.50
N PRO A 113 9.73 15.14 -8.74
CA PRO A 113 10.56 16.23 -9.29
C PRO A 113 10.15 16.65 -10.71
N LEU A 114 9.43 15.78 -11.44
CA LEU A 114 8.93 16.02 -12.78
C LEU A 114 7.59 16.76 -12.80
N LEU A 115 6.87 16.87 -11.67
CA LEU A 115 5.57 17.54 -11.62
C LEU A 115 5.55 18.95 -12.23
N PRO A 116 6.55 19.83 -12.01
CA PRO A 116 6.56 21.16 -12.64
C PRO A 116 6.61 21.12 -14.18
N TRP A 117 7.15 20.02 -14.75
CA TRP A 117 7.15 19.79 -16.19
C TRP A 117 5.81 19.24 -16.68
N LEU A 118 5.17 18.37 -15.90
CA LEU A 118 3.92 17.72 -16.30
C LEU A 118 2.72 18.65 -16.15
N ARG A 119 2.64 19.44 -15.07
CA ARG A 119 1.46 20.26 -14.74
C ARG A 119 0.99 21.18 -15.87
N PRO A 120 1.86 21.98 -16.52
CA PRO A 120 1.43 22.88 -17.59
C PRO A 120 0.82 22.17 -18.80
N ARG A 121 1.06 20.87 -18.94
CA ARG A 121 0.64 20.05 -20.10
C ARG A 121 -0.62 19.25 -19.83
N VAL A 122 -1.12 19.27 -18.59
CA VAL A 122 -2.34 18.59 -18.19
C VAL A 122 -3.40 19.65 -17.88
N PRO A 123 -4.18 20.09 -18.89
CA PRO A 123 -5.21 21.09 -18.67
C PRO A 123 -6.32 20.51 -17.78
N ALA A 124 -6.81 21.33 -16.84
CA ALA A 124 -7.93 20.96 -15.98
C ALA A 124 -9.18 20.60 -16.80
N GLN A 125 -9.48 21.39 -17.83
CA GLN A 125 -10.62 21.16 -18.72
C GLN A 125 -10.18 20.47 -20.01
N GLY A 126 -10.90 19.43 -20.42
CA GLY A 126 -10.67 18.71 -21.67
C GLY A 126 -9.45 17.77 -21.65
N GLY A 127 -8.55 17.91 -20.68
CA GLY A 127 -7.43 16.99 -20.45
C GLY A 127 -7.88 15.64 -19.89
N ALA A 128 -6.98 14.66 -19.95
CA ALA A 128 -7.10 13.38 -19.25
C ALA A 128 -5.72 12.77 -19.03
N ILE A 129 -5.60 11.93 -18.02
CA ILE A 129 -4.37 11.19 -17.70
C ILE A 129 -4.65 9.71 -17.86
N LEU A 130 -3.75 8.99 -18.52
CA LEU A 130 -3.75 7.53 -18.62
C LEU A 130 -2.61 6.96 -17.78
N ASP A 131 -2.93 6.07 -16.86
CA ASP A 131 -1.97 5.19 -16.19
C ASP A 131 -2.06 3.79 -16.83
N LEU A 132 -1.04 3.42 -17.60
CA LEU A 132 -1.03 2.24 -18.47
C LEU A 132 -0.98 0.91 -17.70
N TRP A 133 -0.53 0.87 -16.44
CA TRP A 133 -0.43 -0.39 -15.71
C TRP A 133 -0.46 -0.19 -14.20
N CYS A 134 -1.67 -0.06 -13.65
CA CYS A 134 -1.87 0.37 -12.27
C CYS A 134 -1.99 -0.81 -11.30
N ARG A 135 -0.90 -1.56 -11.09
CA ARG A 135 -0.89 -2.83 -10.33
C ARG A 135 -1.50 -2.79 -8.93
N THR A 136 -1.17 -1.76 -8.17
CA THR A 136 -1.57 -1.59 -6.76
C THR A 136 -2.62 -0.50 -6.59
N GLY A 137 -3.03 0.17 -7.68
CA GLY A 137 -3.83 1.38 -7.61
C GLY A 137 -3.08 2.64 -7.15
N TRP A 138 -1.83 2.51 -6.67
CA TRP A 138 -1.09 3.62 -6.05
C TRP A 138 -0.86 4.81 -7.00
N SER A 139 -0.25 4.56 -8.16
CA SER A 139 0.09 5.60 -9.14
C SER A 139 -1.14 6.36 -9.63
N ALA A 140 -2.24 5.68 -9.91
CA ALA A 140 -3.46 6.33 -10.36
C ALA A 140 -4.14 7.15 -9.26
N GLN A 141 -4.13 6.68 -8.01
CA GLN A 141 -4.62 7.46 -6.87
C GLN A 141 -3.79 8.71 -6.63
N TRP A 142 -2.47 8.57 -6.72
CA TRP A 142 -1.54 9.68 -6.60
C TRP A 142 -1.75 10.71 -7.72
N LEU A 143 -1.82 10.26 -8.98
CA LEU A 143 -2.12 11.12 -10.13
C LEU A 143 -3.47 11.83 -9.97
N ALA A 144 -4.51 11.09 -9.58
CA ALA A 144 -5.84 11.65 -9.36
C ALA A 144 -5.87 12.71 -8.24
N GLY A 145 -4.99 12.61 -7.24
CA GLY A 145 -4.85 13.64 -6.21
C GLY A 145 -3.95 14.81 -6.59
N CYS A 146 -2.93 14.59 -7.43
CA CYS A 146 -2.12 15.67 -7.98
C CYS A 146 -2.88 16.54 -8.98
N PHE A 147 -3.88 15.96 -9.65
CA PHE A 147 -4.70 16.57 -10.70
C PHE A 147 -6.20 16.37 -10.42
N PRO A 148 -6.75 16.95 -9.33
CA PRO A 148 -8.11 16.67 -8.87
C PRO A 148 -9.20 17.02 -9.88
N GLU A 149 -8.96 18.04 -10.72
CA GLU A 149 -9.91 18.49 -11.75
C GLU A 149 -9.81 17.69 -13.06
N THR A 150 -8.75 16.89 -13.23
CA THR A 150 -8.50 16.15 -14.47
C THR A 150 -8.93 14.69 -14.31
N PRO A 151 -9.69 14.12 -15.25
CA PRO A 151 -9.98 12.69 -15.26
C PRO A 151 -8.70 11.84 -15.38
N VAL A 152 -8.60 10.82 -14.54
CA VAL A 152 -7.54 9.81 -14.56
C VAL A 152 -8.14 8.46 -14.91
N VAL A 153 -7.51 7.74 -15.83
CA VAL A 153 -7.90 6.40 -16.24
C VAL A 153 -6.77 5.44 -15.89
N ALA A 154 -7.03 4.52 -14.97
CA ALA A 154 -6.13 3.42 -14.66
C ALA A 154 -6.44 2.21 -15.54
N MET A 155 -5.40 1.59 -16.11
CA MET A 155 -5.52 0.34 -16.84
C MET A 155 -4.99 -0.84 -16.02
N TRP A 156 -5.69 -1.98 -16.07
CA TRP A 156 -5.25 -3.22 -15.44
C TRP A 156 -5.62 -4.47 -16.26
N GLU A 157 -4.74 -5.46 -16.31
CA GLU A 157 -4.86 -6.62 -17.23
C GLU A 157 -5.77 -7.76 -16.74
N GLY A 158 -6.64 -7.49 -15.76
CA GLY A 158 -7.71 -8.42 -15.37
C GLY A 158 -7.51 -9.04 -13.98
N ALA A 159 -7.56 -10.37 -13.91
CA ALA A 159 -7.71 -11.11 -12.64
C ALA A 159 -6.41 -11.31 -11.83
N HIS A 160 -5.26 -10.91 -12.38
CA HIS A 160 -3.96 -11.26 -11.81
C HIS A 160 -3.46 -10.26 -10.76
N SER A 161 -2.46 -10.68 -10.00
CA SER A 161 -1.66 -9.88 -9.07
C SER A 161 -2.46 -9.29 -7.89
N VAL A 162 -1.97 -8.16 -7.36
CA VAL A 162 -2.34 -7.54 -6.08
C VAL A 162 -3.82 -7.24 -5.97
N LEU A 163 -4.34 -6.44 -6.92
CA LEU A 163 -5.74 -6.08 -6.92
C LEU A 163 -6.56 -7.13 -7.68
N GLY A 164 -6.20 -7.48 -8.91
CA GLY A 164 -7.07 -8.26 -9.78
C GLY A 164 -8.48 -7.62 -9.90
N TYR A 165 -9.47 -8.35 -10.39
CA TYR A 165 -10.85 -7.84 -10.39
C TYR A 165 -11.39 -7.60 -8.96
N LYS A 166 -11.11 -8.53 -8.04
CA LYS A 166 -11.67 -8.52 -6.67
C LYS A 166 -11.15 -7.36 -5.83
N GLY A 167 -9.85 -7.12 -5.81
CA GLY A 167 -9.23 -6.03 -5.07
C GLY A 167 -9.62 -4.67 -5.65
N TRP A 168 -9.68 -4.53 -6.97
CA TRP A 168 -10.22 -3.31 -7.58
C TRP A 168 -11.67 -3.06 -7.19
N HIS A 169 -12.51 -4.10 -7.14
CA HIS A 169 -13.91 -3.96 -6.75
C HIS A 169 -14.10 -3.65 -5.26
N HIS A 170 -13.46 -4.41 -4.37
CA HIS A 170 -13.74 -4.37 -2.93
C HIS A 170 -12.86 -3.38 -2.14
N LEU A 171 -11.66 -3.06 -2.64
CA LEU A 171 -10.72 -2.12 -1.98
C LEU A 171 -10.67 -0.75 -2.66
N MET A 172 -10.99 -0.70 -3.96
CA MET A 172 -10.95 0.53 -4.78
C MET A 172 -12.19 0.68 -5.69
N GLY A 173 -13.34 0.19 -5.23
CA GLY A 173 -14.61 0.24 -5.94
C GLY A 173 -15.11 1.67 -6.20
N PRO A 174 -16.12 1.84 -7.07
CA PRO A 174 -16.77 3.14 -7.21
C PRO A 174 -17.27 3.66 -5.86
N GLY A 175 -16.92 4.89 -5.50
CA GLY A 175 -17.23 5.48 -4.19
C GLY A 175 -16.14 5.28 -3.12
N GLN A 176 -15.23 4.31 -3.29
CA GLN A 176 -14.05 4.16 -2.42
C GLN A 176 -12.83 4.91 -2.97
N ARG A 177 -12.68 4.94 -4.30
CA ARG A 177 -11.64 5.70 -5.01
C ARG A 177 -12.05 7.14 -5.30
N ARG A 178 -11.07 8.02 -5.54
CA ARG A 178 -11.30 9.42 -5.96
C ARG A 178 -12.30 9.53 -7.11
N GLY A 179 -13.16 10.55 -7.05
CA GLY A 179 -14.25 10.75 -8.02
C GLY A 179 -13.79 10.98 -9.46
N ASN A 180 -12.56 11.47 -9.66
CA ASN A 180 -11.91 11.64 -10.96
C ASN A 180 -11.14 10.42 -11.47
N LEU A 181 -11.15 9.29 -10.74
CA LEU A 181 -10.49 8.06 -11.17
C LEU A 181 -11.48 7.03 -11.73
N ASP A 182 -11.23 6.58 -12.95
CA ASP A 182 -11.86 5.41 -13.57
C ASP A 182 -10.86 4.29 -13.82
N VAL A 183 -11.38 3.07 -13.90
CA VAL A 183 -10.59 1.85 -14.10
C VAL A 183 -11.12 1.11 -15.33
N VAL A 184 -10.21 0.81 -16.26
CA VAL A 184 -10.48 0.07 -17.49
C VAL A 184 -9.65 -1.21 -17.45
N PHE A 185 -10.32 -2.37 -17.52
CA PHE A 185 -9.62 -3.63 -17.61
C PHE A 185 -9.28 -3.94 -19.06
N SER A 186 -7.99 -3.97 -19.38
CA SER A 186 -7.46 -4.22 -20.71
C SER A 186 -6.03 -4.76 -20.63
N ASP A 187 -5.65 -5.60 -21.59
CA ASP A 187 -4.30 -6.18 -21.67
C ASP A 187 -3.36 -5.20 -22.41
N PRO A 188 -2.26 -4.73 -21.79
CA PRO A 188 -1.33 -3.79 -22.42
C PRO A 188 -0.59 -4.36 -23.64
N ARG A 189 -0.68 -5.68 -23.90
CA ARG A 189 -0.14 -6.34 -25.10
C ARG A 189 -1.08 -6.24 -26.30
N GLN A 190 -2.31 -5.81 -26.09
CA GLN A 190 -3.30 -5.58 -27.14
C GLN A 190 -3.34 -4.08 -27.51
N PRO A 191 -3.88 -3.72 -28.69
CA PRO A 191 -4.13 -2.32 -29.02
C PRO A 191 -4.94 -1.62 -27.92
N LEU A 192 -4.48 -0.44 -27.49
CA LEU A 192 -5.11 0.29 -26.40
C LEU A 192 -6.52 0.71 -26.82
N PRO A 193 -7.55 0.50 -25.98
CA PRO A 193 -8.95 0.76 -26.32
C PRO A 193 -9.32 2.25 -26.24
N PHE A 194 -8.37 3.13 -26.57
CA PHE A 194 -8.52 4.57 -26.49
C PHE A 194 -8.36 5.25 -27.85
N ALA A 195 -9.07 6.35 -28.05
CA ALA A 195 -8.97 7.18 -29.24
C ALA A 195 -7.56 7.78 -29.40
N ASP A 196 -7.22 8.16 -30.62
CA ASP A 196 -5.99 8.88 -30.91
C ASP A 196 -6.01 10.24 -30.19
N ALA A 197 -4.85 10.67 -29.69
CA ALA A 197 -4.67 11.95 -28.98
C ALA A 197 -5.64 12.16 -27.79
N ALA A 198 -6.09 11.09 -27.15
CA ALA A 198 -7.08 11.14 -26.07
C ALA A 198 -6.54 11.62 -24.71
N PHE A 199 -5.22 11.61 -24.47
CA PHE A 199 -4.64 11.90 -23.15
C PHE A 199 -3.57 12.97 -23.19
N SER A 200 -3.64 13.90 -22.23
CA SER A 200 -2.66 14.96 -22.04
C SER A 200 -1.43 14.48 -21.26
N LEU A 201 -1.56 13.38 -20.51
CA LEU A 201 -0.45 12.66 -19.91
C LEU A 201 -0.68 11.16 -20.08
N VAL A 202 0.29 10.48 -20.68
CA VAL A 202 0.38 9.02 -20.67
C VAL A 202 1.51 8.63 -19.72
N TYR A 203 1.15 7.99 -18.61
CA TYR A 203 2.05 7.54 -17.57
C TYR A 203 2.13 6.02 -17.58
N SER A 204 3.33 5.48 -17.38
CA SER A 204 3.51 4.07 -17.08
C SER A 204 4.65 3.88 -16.10
N HIS A 205 4.45 3.04 -15.10
CA HIS A 205 5.49 2.62 -14.18
C HIS A 205 5.82 1.16 -14.41
N ASP A 206 7.09 0.83 -14.64
CA ASP A 206 7.54 -0.57 -14.66
C ASP A 206 6.88 -1.41 -15.78
N VAL A 207 6.64 -0.80 -16.96
CA VAL A 207 5.84 -1.41 -18.05
C VAL A 207 6.66 -1.73 -19.31
N LEU A 208 7.40 -0.77 -19.88
CA LEU A 208 8.02 -0.95 -21.20
C LEU A 208 9.04 -2.09 -21.26
N HIS A 209 9.68 -2.44 -20.14
CA HIS A 209 10.64 -3.53 -20.09
C HIS A 209 10.00 -4.90 -19.79
N ARG A 210 8.71 -4.92 -19.41
CA ARG A 210 7.93 -6.14 -19.06
C ARG A 210 7.13 -6.67 -20.24
N HIS A 211 6.54 -5.77 -21.01
CA HIS A 211 5.80 -6.10 -22.22
C HIS A 211 6.70 -5.84 -23.42
N GLY A 212 6.43 -6.47 -24.58
CA GLY A 212 7.14 -6.11 -25.80
C GLY A 212 7.01 -4.59 -26.01
N TRP A 213 8.13 -3.87 -25.97
CA TRP A 213 8.08 -2.40 -25.87
C TRP A 213 7.54 -1.76 -27.15
N GLN A 214 7.75 -2.38 -28.31
CA GLN A 214 7.45 -1.77 -29.61
C GLN A 214 5.95 -1.46 -29.80
N PRO A 215 5.01 -2.41 -29.61
CA PRO A 215 3.59 -2.08 -29.73
C PRO A 215 3.13 -1.06 -28.69
N LEU A 216 3.61 -1.18 -27.45
CA LEU A 216 3.18 -0.32 -26.36
C LEU A 216 3.71 1.11 -26.49
N ALA A 217 4.96 1.30 -26.92
CA ALA A 217 5.54 2.62 -27.15
C ALA A 217 4.80 3.36 -28.29
N GLY A 218 4.51 2.64 -29.40
CA GLY A 218 3.72 3.18 -30.49
C GLY A 218 2.29 3.57 -30.07
N GLU A 219 1.62 2.70 -29.30
CA GLU A 219 0.29 2.99 -28.78
C GLU A 219 0.29 4.14 -27.75
N SER A 220 1.34 4.26 -26.93
CA SER A 220 1.52 5.38 -25.98
C SER A 220 1.61 6.72 -26.72
N LEU A 221 2.38 6.77 -27.81
CA LEU A 221 2.46 7.95 -28.68
C LEU A 221 1.14 8.24 -29.39
N ARG A 222 0.43 7.21 -29.85
CA ARG A 222 -0.87 7.34 -30.54
C ARG A 222 -1.94 7.96 -29.64
N VAL A 223 -2.06 7.48 -28.41
CA VAL A 223 -3.11 7.96 -27.49
C VAL A 223 -2.72 9.27 -26.79
N ALA A 224 -1.45 9.65 -26.81
CA ALA A 224 -0.98 10.92 -26.28
C ALA A 224 -1.34 12.09 -27.22
N HIS A 225 -1.91 13.14 -26.65
CA HIS A 225 -2.13 14.41 -27.33
C HIS A 225 -0.79 15.03 -27.75
N ALA A 226 -0.74 15.74 -28.88
CA ALA A 226 0.49 16.37 -29.40
C ALA A 226 1.15 17.30 -28.37
N GLU A 227 0.32 18.11 -27.70
CA GLU A 227 0.72 19.03 -26.61
C GLU A 227 0.86 18.33 -25.24
N GLY A 228 0.60 17.03 -25.16
CA GLY A 228 0.68 16.24 -23.94
C GLY A 228 2.08 15.66 -23.69
N ALA A 229 2.26 15.10 -22.49
CA ALA A 229 3.48 14.42 -22.08
C ALA A 229 3.32 12.89 -22.11
N VAL A 230 4.43 12.18 -22.34
CA VAL A 230 4.54 10.73 -22.15
C VAL A 230 5.68 10.47 -21.17
N LEU A 231 5.40 9.72 -20.11
CA LEU A 231 6.37 9.40 -19.06
C LEU A 231 6.35 7.91 -18.76
N HIS A 232 7.48 7.26 -19.01
CA HIS A 232 7.73 5.87 -18.65
C HIS A 232 8.79 5.82 -17.56
N THR A 233 8.41 5.49 -16.33
CA THR A 233 9.34 5.35 -15.19
C THR A 233 9.77 3.89 -15.00
N HIS A 234 10.92 3.72 -14.35
CA HIS A 234 11.47 2.43 -13.97
C HIS A 234 11.76 1.50 -15.15
N LEU A 235 12.73 1.90 -15.97
CA LEU A 235 13.25 1.13 -17.10
C LEU A 235 14.59 0.52 -16.71
N HIS A 236 14.73 -0.79 -16.89
CA HIS A 236 16.02 -1.45 -16.73
C HIS A 236 16.92 -1.16 -17.93
N LEU A 237 18.06 -0.52 -17.68
CA LEU A 237 19.07 -0.15 -18.65
C LEU A 237 20.25 -1.13 -18.60
N ARG A 238 20.82 -1.46 -19.76
CA ARG A 238 22.09 -2.20 -19.86
C ARG A 238 23.33 -1.34 -19.61
N ASN A 239 23.17 -0.07 -19.22
CA ASN A 239 24.28 0.86 -18.99
C ASN A 239 25.24 0.35 -17.91
N SER A 240 24.66 -0.23 -16.86
CA SER A 240 25.36 -0.82 -15.73
C SER A 240 24.63 -2.10 -15.35
N GLU A 241 25.23 -3.26 -15.62
CA GLU A 241 24.69 -4.53 -15.13
C GLU A 241 24.85 -4.59 -13.61
N PRO A 242 23.78 -4.86 -12.83
CA PRO A 242 23.92 -4.97 -11.39
C PRO A 242 24.76 -6.22 -11.09
N GLU A 243 25.78 -6.11 -10.23
CA GLU A 243 26.50 -7.28 -9.73
C GLU A 243 25.91 -7.75 -8.37
N PRO A 244 25.52 -9.03 -8.25
CA PRO A 244 25.58 -10.09 -9.28
C PRO A 244 24.49 -9.95 -10.35
N PHE A 245 24.85 -10.25 -11.61
CA PHE A 245 23.93 -10.24 -12.75
C PHE A 245 22.82 -11.26 -12.52
N PHE A 246 21.57 -10.79 -12.52
CA PHE A 246 20.40 -11.65 -12.45
C PHE A 246 19.53 -11.38 -13.68
N GLU A 247 19.38 -12.40 -14.53
CA GLU A 247 18.50 -12.34 -15.70
C GLU A 247 17.04 -12.26 -15.21
N ARG A 248 16.48 -11.05 -15.16
CA ARG A 248 15.12 -10.79 -14.63
C ARG A 248 13.99 -11.24 -15.58
N GLY A 249 14.29 -11.95 -16.66
CA GLY A 249 13.30 -12.30 -17.70
C GLY A 249 12.63 -11.08 -18.34
N CYS A 250 13.28 -9.92 -18.30
CA CYS A 250 12.80 -8.62 -18.78
C CYS A 250 13.62 -8.19 -20.00
N GLN A 251 13.02 -7.41 -20.89
CA GLN A 251 13.80 -6.76 -21.95
C GLN A 251 14.60 -5.61 -21.36
N GLN A 252 15.90 -5.57 -21.62
CA GLN A 252 16.80 -4.51 -21.18
C GLN A 252 17.50 -3.98 -22.43
N GLU A 253 17.60 -2.66 -22.57
CA GLU A 253 18.31 -2.00 -23.67
C GLU A 253 19.29 -0.99 -23.09
N HIS A 254 20.32 -0.62 -23.84
CA HIS A 254 21.20 0.46 -23.41
C HIS A 254 20.47 1.80 -23.56
N GLY A 255 20.75 2.79 -22.71
CA GLY A 255 20.16 4.12 -22.76
C GLY A 255 20.40 4.82 -24.11
N ARG A 256 21.52 4.51 -24.78
CA ARG A 256 21.82 4.94 -26.16
C ARG A 256 20.83 4.41 -27.19
N ASP A 257 20.33 3.19 -27.01
CA ASP A 257 19.36 2.59 -27.93
C ASP A 257 18.00 3.27 -27.75
N TRP A 258 17.62 3.55 -26.50
CA TRP A 258 16.46 4.39 -26.20
C TRP A 258 16.59 5.80 -26.77
N ARG A 259 17.78 6.41 -26.66
CA ARG A 259 18.07 7.72 -27.26
C ARG A 259 17.91 7.69 -28.78
N ALA A 260 18.46 6.67 -29.45
CA ALA A 260 18.32 6.50 -30.89
C ALA A 260 16.85 6.31 -31.31
N TRP A 261 16.06 5.58 -30.51
CA TRP A 261 14.61 5.50 -30.72
C TRP A 261 13.93 6.86 -30.56
N LEU A 262 14.25 7.60 -29.49
CA LEU A 262 13.73 8.95 -29.25
C LEU A 262 14.09 9.90 -30.40
N ASP A 263 15.29 9.85 -30.95
CA ASP A 263 15.69 10.66 -32.11
C ASP A 263 14.77 10.42 -33.32
N GLY A 264 14.32 9.17 -33.51
CA GLY A 264 13.31 8.82 -34.49
C GLY A 264 11.92 9.39 -34.18
N VAL A 265 11.54 9.45 -32.90
CA VAL A 265 10.28 10.07 -32.44
C VAL A 265 10.33 11.59 -32.58
N GLU A 266 11.47 12.23 -32.32
CA GLU A 266 11.66 13.68 -32.48
C GLU A 266 11.55 14.12 -33.94
N ALA A 267 11.94 13.25 -34.87
CA ALA A 267 11.81 13.46 -36.31
C ALA A 267 10.40 13.14 -36.87
N ALA A 268 9.51 12.56 -36.06
CA ALA A 268 8.15 12.18 -36.47
C ALA A 268 7.16 13.34 -36.33
N GLU A 269 5.97 13.18 -36.93
CA GLU A 269 4.86 14.13 -36.84
C GLU A 269 3.73 13.56 -35.95
N PRO A 270 3.24 14.30 -34.94
CA PRO A 270 3.71 15.61 -34.49
C PRO A 270 5.06 15.51 -33.74
N PRO A 271 5.95 16.51 -33.88
CA PRO A 271 7.27 16.46 -33.29
C PRO A 271 7.20 16.56 -31.76
N ARG A 272 8.08 15.79 -31.12
CA ARG A 272 8.28 15.78 -29.66
C ARG A 272 9.75 16.03 -29.36
N ARG A 273 10.06 16.30 -28.09
CA ARG A 273 11.42 16.22 -27.53
C ARG A 273 11.44 15.10 -26.51
N GLY A 274 12.45 14.24 -26.59
CA GLY A 274 12.63 13.10 -25.71
C GLY A 274 13.84 13.30 -24.80
N TRP A 275 13.82 12.66 -23.64
CA TRP A 275 14.97 12.53 -22.75
C TRP A 275 15.03 11.13 -22.16
N VAL A 276 16.23 10.55 -22.13
CA VAL A 276 16.56 9.44 -21.23
C VAL A 276 17.11 10.05 -19.95
N LEU A 277 16.55 9.72 -18.78
CA LEU A 277 17.01 10.26 -17.49
C LEU A 277 17.37 9.12 -16.54
N GLY A 278 18.38 9.31 -15.69
CA GLY A 278 18.73 8.38 -14.61
C GLY A 278 17.73 8.45 -13.46
N GLU A 279 17.25 7.30 -12.98
CA GLU A 279 16.26 7.25 -11.89
C GLU A 279 16.85 7.84 -10.59
N SER A 280 18.09 7.50 -10.27
CA SER A 280 18.80 7.98 -9.08
C SER A 280 18.95 9.50 -9.09
N GLU A 281 19.44 10.05 -10.20
CA GLU A 281 19.69 11.49 -10.36
C GLU A 281 18.40 12.30 -10.22
N VAL A 282 17.31 11.85 -10.86
CA VAL A 282 16.01 12.51 -10.76
C VAL A 282 15.49 12.40 -9.33
N PHE A 283 15.53 11.23 -8.71
CA PHE A 283 15.00 11.02 -7.36
C PHE A 283 15.70 11.90 -6.33
N ASP A 284 17.03 12.03 -6.39
CA ASP A 284 17.86 12.85 -5.48
C ASP A 284 17.74 14.35 -5.69
N THR A 285 17.02 14.77 -6.73
CA THR A 285 16.78 16.17 -7.02
C THR A 285 15.38 16.58 -6.53
N PRO A 286 15.23 17.38 -5.46
CA PRO A 286 13.91 17.77 -4.95
C PRO A 286 13.06 18.54 -5.96
N ARG A 287 13.71 19.24 -6.89
CA ARG A 287 13.08 19.96 -8.00
C ARG A 287 13.99 19.94 -9.21
N LEU A 288 13.58 19.23 -10.26
CA LEU A 288 14.35 19.13 -11.48
C LEU A 288 14.15 20.39 -12.33
N THR A 289 15.10 21.34 -12.30
CA THR A 289 15.00 22.62 -13.03
C THR A 289 15.50 22.55 -14.46
N ARG A 290 16.25 21.50 -14.81
CA ARG A 290 16.78 21.28 -16.15
C ARG A 290 16.66 19.82 -16.54
N LEU A 291 16.23 19.57 -17.77
CA LEU A 291 16.25 18.24 -18.38
C LEU A 291 17.58 18.08 -19.12
N ALA A 292 18.44 17.19 -18.63
CA ALA A 292 19.68 16.81 -19.29
C ALA A 292 19.58 15.34 -19.71
N ASP A 293 19.76 15.06 -21.00
CA ASP A 293 19.73 13.68 -21.47
C ASP A 293 20.91 12.89 -20.87
N GLY A 294 20.56 11.83 -20.17
CA GLY A 294 21.43 10.89 -19.48
C GLY A 294 21.43 9.52 -20.14
N ALA A 295 21.40 9.41 -21.47
CA ALA A 295 21.47 8.11 -22.17
C ALA A 295 22.71 7.26 -21.80
N ASN A 296 23.75 7.88 -21.23
CA ASN A 296 24.95 7.25 -20.70
C ASN A 296 25.01 7.25 -19.16
N THR A 297 23.87 7.40 -18.49
CA THR A 297 23.81 7.36 -17.03
C THR A 297 24.47 6.07 -16.50
N PRO A 298 25.22 6.12 -15.38
CA PRO A 298 25.69 4.92 -14.71
C PRO A 298 24.57 4.16 -13.98
N ASP A 299 23.34 4.67 -13.98
CA ASP A 299 22.22 4.03 -13.32
C ASP A 299 21.73 2.79 -14.08
N TYR A 300 21.41 1.73 -13.33
CA TYR A 300 20.72 0.56 -13.86
C TYR A 300 19.24 0.87 -14.17
N ASN A 301 18.61 1.76 -13.40
CA ASN A 301 17.23 2.19 -13.65
C ASN A 301 17.22 3.58 -14.30
N GLY A 302 16.45 3.73 -15.36
CA GLY A 302 16.19 5.01 -16.01
C GLY A 302 14.71 5.28 -16.22
N LEU A 303 14.42 6.40 -16.84
CA LEU A 303 13.08 6.77 -17.28
C LEU A 303 13.13 7.50 -18.63
N LEU A 304 12.02 7.43 -19.36
CA LEU A 304 11.82 8.16 -20.61
C LEU A 304 10.78 9.24 -20.40
N LEU A 305 11.13 10.45 -20.78
CA LEU A 305 10.22 11.58 -20.81
C LEU A 305 10.11 12.10 -22.24
N LEU A 306 8.88 12.23 -22.76
CA LEU A 306 8.61 12.95 -23.99
C LEU A 306 7.70 14.15 -23.70
N LEU A 307 8.12 15.32 -24.18
CA LEU A 307 7.35 16.56 -24.11
C LEU A 307 7.09 17.09 -25.54
N PRO A 308 6.16 18.05 -25.71
CA PRO A 308 5.96 18.72 -27.01
C PRO A 308 7.24 19.37 -27.52
N ALA A 309 7.41 19.49 -28.85
CA ALA A 309 8.64 20.00 -29.45
C ALA A 309 9.06 21.41 -28.98
N HIS A 310 8.08 22.27 -28.67
CA HIS A 310 8.31 23.63 -28.21
C HIS A 310 8.66 23.70 -26.71
N ALA A 311 8.68 22.58 -25.98
CA ALA A 311 9.12 22.55 -24.59
C ALA A 311 10.59 22.94 -24.48
N ASP A 312 10.91 23.84 -23.55
CA ASP A 312 12.29 24.19 -23.22
C ASP A 312 12.98 23.05 -22.45
N ASP A 313 14.32 23.02 -22.43
CA ASP A 313 15.10 22.10 -21.57
C ASP A 313 15.31 22.66 -20.16
N ARG A 314 14.85 23.88 -19.89
CA ARG A 314 14.87 24.55 -18.58
C ARG A 314 13.47 24.96 -18.13
N LEU A 315 13.19 24.76 -16.85
CA LEU A 315 12.05 25.44 -16.22
C LEU A 315 12.35 26.93 -16.14
N SER A 316 11.37 27.76 -16.49
CA SER A 316 11.42 29.20 -16.18
C SER A 316 11.70 29.39 -14.68
N GLU A 317 12.53 30.36 -14.33
CA GLU A 317 12.77 30.75 -12.92
C GLU A 317 11.46 31.15 -12.22
N HIS A 318 10.44 31.56 -12.99
CA HIS A 318 9.09 31.88 -12.54
C HIS A 318 8.09 30.72 -12.68
N ALA A 319 8.54 29.53 -13.08
CA ALA A 319 7.68 28.36 -13.01
C ALA A 319 7.30 28.16 -11.54
N PRO A 320 6.00 28.03 -11.21
CA PRO A 320 5.58 27.88 -9.82
C PRO A 320 6.35 26.73 -9.18
N ALA A 321 6.87 26.98 -7.97
CA ALA A 321 7.59 25.98 -7.17
C ALA A 321 6.63 24.97 -6.54
N ASP A 322 5.33 25.10 -6.80
CA ASP A 322 4.30 24.59 -5.94
C ASP A 322 4.00 23.12 -6.25
N GLY A 323 4.36 22.28 -5.27
CA GLY A 323 3.50 21.16 -4.88
C GLY A 323 2.06 21.67 -4.64
N PRO A 324 1.05 20.81 -4.77
CA PRO A 324 -0.25 21.23 -5.28
C PRO A 324 -0.97 22.26 -4.42
N GLY A 325 -1.49 23.26 -5.13
CA GLY A 325 -2.72 23.95 -4.81
C GLY A 325 -2.52 25.22 -4.01
N ASP A 326 -2.79 26.35 -4.66
CA ASP A 326 -2.98 27.69 -4.11
C ASP A 326 -4.13 27.81 -3.08
N ALA A 327 -4.28 26.84 -2.18
CA ALA A 327 -5.27 26.83 -1.10
C ALA A 327 -4.66 26.84 0.31
N ALA A 328 -3.32 26.86 0.46
CA ALA A 328 -2.67 26.86 1.78
C ALA A 328 -1.63 27.98 2.00
N ALA A 329 -1.50 28.94 1.06
CA ALA A 329 -0.50 29.99 1.14
C ALA A 329 -1.01 31.28 1.79
N GLU A 330 -1.49 31.22 3.04
CA GLU A 330 -1.51 32.39 3.93
C GLU A 330 -1.24 31.96 5.38
N ALA A 331 0.03 31.64 5.69
CA ALA A 331 0.55 31.78 7.04
C ALA A 331 1.92 32.49 6.95
N PRO A 332 2.10 33.66 7.58
CA PRO A 332 3.31 34.45 7.41
C PRO A 332 4.45 33.90 8.27
N GLY A 333 5.58 33.63 7.62
CA GLY A 333 6.88 33.54 8.28
C GLY A 333 7.50 32.15 8.34
N ASP A 334 8.11 31.70 7.24
CA ASP A 334 9.23 30.76 7.31
C ASP A 334 10.16 30.99 6.11
N THR A 335 11.32 31.59 6.36
CA THR A 335 12.42 31.67 5.39
C THR A 335 13.10 30.29 5.28
N PRO A 336 13.34 29.76 4.07
CA PRO A 336 13.95 28.45 3.90
C PRO A 336 15.42 28.47 4.34
N THR A 337 15.82 27.48 5.15
CA THR A 337 17.22 27.19 5.48
C THR A 337 17.83 26.24 4.45
N PRO A 338 19.12 26.38 4.08
CA PRO A 338 19.78 25.45 3.16
C PRO A 338 19.84 24.04 3.78
N GLY A 339 19.28 23.04 3.09
CA GLY A 339 19.14 21.67 3.60
C GLY A 339 17.82 21.36 4.32
N GLY A 340 16.89 22.33 4.36
CA GLY A 340 15.50 22.10 4.74
C GLY A 340 14.73 21.28 3.69
N PRO A 341 13.53 20.75 4.03
CA PRO A 341 12.70 20.06 3.06
C PRO A 341 12.49 20.99 1.85
N GLY A 342 12.48 20.41 0.65
CA GLY A 342 12.10 21.10 -0.59
C GLY A 342 10.68 21.71 -0.51
N PRO A 343 10.14 22.22 -1.63
CA PRO A 343 8.95 23.09 -1.66
C PRO A 343 7.83 22.62 -0.70
N ALA A 344 7.29 23.58 0.07
CA ALA A 344 6.27 23.48 1.12
C ALA A 344 5.80 22.04 1.46
N PHE A 345 6.34 21.46 2.53
CA PHE A 345 5.87 20.18 3.08
C PHE A 345 4.35 20.26 3.35
N PRO A 346 3.50 19.51 2.62
CA PRO A 346 2.06 19.68 2.66
C PRO A 346 1.43 18.92 3.84
N ALA A 347 1.96 19.13 5.05
CA ALA A 347 1.57 18.39 6.25
C ALA A 347 0.06 18.44 6.50
N TRP A 348 -0.53 19.61 6.25
CA TRP A 348 -1.91 19.97 6.55
C TRP A 348 -2.80 20.08 5.32
N ALA A 349 -2.29 19.79 4.13
CA ALA A 349 -3.05 19.98 2.90
C ALA A 349 -4.29 19.05 2.89
N PRO A 350 -5.50 19.58 2.58
CA PRO A 350 -6.69 18.74 2.40
C PRO A 350 -6.46 17.67 1.34
N GLY A 351 -6.96 16.45 1.57
CA GLY A 351 -6.77 15.33 0.64
C GLY A 351 -5.34 14.77 0.54
N TRP A 352 -4.39 15.28 1.31
CA TRP A 352 -3.06 14.69 1.51
C TRP A 352 -3.04 13.82 2.75
N ARG A 353 -2.35 12.68 2.69
CA ARG A 353 -2.24 11.74 3.81
C ARG A 353 -0.79 11.41 4.09
N GLN A 354 -0.51 11.13 5.36
CA GLN A 354 0.80 10.71 5.83
C GLN A 354 0.86 9.18 5.82
N VAL A 355 1.54 8.64 4.83
CA VAL A 355 1.62 7.21 4.55
C VAL A 355 2.74 6.62 5.39
N LEU A 356 2.47 5.57 6.17
CA LEU A 356 3.47 4.94 7.04
C LEU A 356 4.39 4.03 6.24
N ASN A 357 5.69 4.12 6.52
CA ASN A 357 6.66 3.26 5.87
C ASN A 357 6.65 1.85 6.47
N PRO A 358 6.24 0.82 5.71
CA PRO A 358 6.16 -0.55 6.22
C PRO A 358 7.53 -1.20 6.48
N LEU A 359 8.62 -0.58 6.02
CA LEU A 359 9.99 -1.04 6.25
C LEU A 359 10.53 -0.63 7.61
N MET A 360 9.93 0.39 8.21
CA MET A 360 10.29 0.92 9.51
C MET A 360 9.49 0.20 10.59
N ARG A 361 10.18 -0.30 11.61
CA ARG A 361 9.55 -0.85 12.81
C ARG A 361 9.76 0.07 13.97
N CYS A 362 8.68 0.29 14.70
CA CYS A 362 8.71 1.17 15.84
C CYS A 362 8.44 0.41 17.12
N SER A 363 9.31 0.67 18.09
CA SER A 363 9.27 0.07 19.40
C SER A 363 8.92 1.17 20.39
N ALA A 364 7.70 1.11 20.92
CA ALA A 364 7.27 2.03 21.98
C ALA A 364 8.11 1.84 23.26
N SER A 365 8.52 0.61 23.55
CA SER A 365 9.37 0.31 24.72
C SER A 365 10.79 0.86 24.59
N ALA A 366 11.36 0.84 23.39
CA ALA A 366 12.67 1.45 23.13
C ALA A 366 12.58 2.94 22.75
N GLY A 367 11.37 3.47 22.53
CA GLY A 367 11.15 4.84 22.06
C GLY A 367 11.88 5.12 20.75
N GLU A 368 11.89 4.16 19.82
CA GLU A 368 12.63 4.27 18.55
C GLU A 368 11.90 3.66 17.36
N ALA A 369 12.20 4.18 16.17
CA ALA A 369 11.85 3.66 14.87
C ALA A 369 13.12 3.24 14.11
N ARG A 370 13.17 2.04 13.55
CA ARG A 370 14.34 1.58 12.79
C ARG A 370 13.96 0.76 11.58
N VAL A 371 14.79 0.78 10.55
CA VAL A 371 14.68 -0.17 9.44
C VAL A 371 14.79 -1.58 10.00
N HIS A 372 13.89 -2.46 9.58
CA HIS A 372 13.92 -3.86 9.99
C HIS A 372 14.21 -4.76 8.79
N PRO A 373 15.49 -5.10 8.50
CA PRO A 373 15.86 -5.88 7.32
C PRO A 373 15.18 -7.26 7.22
N ALA A 374 14.90 -7.88 8.36
CA ALA A 374 14.19 -9.16 8.45
C ALA A 374 12.67 -9.02 8.32
N ALA A 375 12.13 -7.82 8.10
CA ALA A 375 10.69 -7.63 7.95
C ALA A 375 10.21 -8.30 6.67
N LEU A 376 8.94 -8.70 6.66
CA LEU A 376 8.31 -9.35 5.51
C LEU A 376 9.07 -10.62 5.09
N GLY A 377 9.54 -11.41 6.06
CA GLY A 377 10.28 -12.65 5.81
C GLY A 377 11.67 -12.45 5.20
N GLY A 378 12.33 -11.30 5.45
CA GLY A 378 13.65 -10.98 4.87
C GLY A 378 13.58 -10.34 3.48
N THR A 379 12.38 -10.17 2.93
CA THR A 379 12.15 -9.52 1.63
C THR A 379 12.67 -8.07 1.63
N VAL A 380 12.53 -7.35 2.76
CA VAL A 380 13.03 -5.98 2.90
C VAL A 380 14.53 -5.88 2.63
N ALA A 381 15.34 -6.79 3.19
CA ALA A 381 16.77 -6.82 2.93
C ALA A 381 17.10 -7.07 1.45
N GLY A 382 16.34 -7.95 0.78
CA GLY A 382 16.50 -8.21 -0.65
C GLY A 382 16.16 -6.99 -1.52
N LEU A 383 15.07 -6.30 -1.20
CA LEU A 383 14.63 -5.09 -1.90
C LEU A 383 15.61 -3.94 -1.71
N LEU A 384 16.06 -3.67 -0.49
CA LEU A 384 16.99 -2.56 -0.23
C LEU A 384 18.31 -2.72 -0.99
N ARG A 385 18.80 -3.96 -1.13
CA ARG A 385 19.98 -4.24 -1.98
C ARG A 385 19.76 -3.90 -3.46
N GLN A 386 18.52 -3.95 -3.94
CA GLN A 386 18.17 -3.59 -5.32
C GLN A 386 17.82 -2.11 -5.49
N HIS A 387 17.66 -1.39 -4.37
CA HIS A 387 17.27 0.01 -4.31
C HIS A 387 18.28 0.80 -3.44
N PRO A 388 19.56 0.84 -3.83
CA PRO A 388 20.63 1.41 -3.01
C PRO A 388 20.44 2.90 -2.74
N VAL A 389 19.82 3.64 -3.68
CA VAL A 389 19.56 5.07 -3.53
C VAL A 389 18.54 5.32 -2.43
N TYR A 390 17.41 4.60 -2.45
CA TYR A 390 16.44 4.71 -1.39
C TYR A 390 16.95 4.13 -0.06
N GLN A 391 17.74 3.05 -0.08
CA GLN A 391 18.40 2.55 1.12
C GLN A 391 19.26 3.64 1.78
N ALA A 392 19.97 4.47 1.00
CA ALA A 392 20.79 5.56 1.53
C ALA A 392 19.98 6.68 2.20
N ARG A 393 18.68 6.82 1.89
CA ARG A 393 17.77 7.78 2.56
C ARG A 393 17.25 7.30 3.90
N LEU A 394 17.19 5.99 4.10
CA LEU A 394 16.72 5.42 5.35
C LEU A 394 17.71 5.72 6.49
N PRO A 395 17.21 5.95 7.72
CA PRO A 395 18.08 6.26 8.84
C PRO A 395 18.98 5.05 9.18
N ALA A 396 20.29 5.28 9.22
CA ALA A 396 21.28 4.24 9.56
C ALA A 396 21.19 3.75 11.02
N GLN A 397 20.62 4.58 11.91
CA GLN A 397 20.39 4.28 13.32
C GLN A 397 18.91 4.42 13.66
N GLY A 398 18.49 3.89 14.80
CA GLY A 398 17.13 4.08 15.30
C GLY A 398 16.79 5.56 15.48
N LEU A 399 15.72 6.02 14.83
CA LEU A 399 15.13 7.33 15.00
C LEU A 399 14.38 7.37 16.33
N ARG A 400 14.80 8.22 17.26
CA ARG A 400 14.09 8.38 18.55
C ARG A 400 12.71 9.00 18.36
N LEU A 401 11.73 8.43 19.06
CA LEU A 401 10.34 8.86 19.08
C LEU A 401 9.93 9.24 20.49
N ASP A 402 9.33 10.42 20.65
CA ASP A 402 8.69 10.83 21.89
C ASP A 402 7.15 10.69 21.81
N GLY A 403 6.44 11.01 22.90
CA GLY A 403 4.98 10.87 22.96
C GLY A 403 4.21 11.64 21.88
N GLY A 404 4.70 12.82 21.45
CA GLY A 404 4.07 13.58 20.37
C GLY A 404 4.26 12.94 19.00
N ASP A 405 5.36 12.22 18.79
CA ASP A 405 5.56 11.45 17.55
C ASP A 405 4.61 10.27 17.49
N TRP A 406 4.46 9.55 18.60
CA TRP A 406 3.51 8.45 18.70
C TRP A 406 2.06 8.90 18.47
N ALA A 407 1.70 10.11 18.90
CA ALA A 407 0.38 10.70 18.65
C ALA A 407 0.13 10.87 17.16
N LEU A 408 1.09 11.51 16.50
CA LEU A 408 0.99 11.78 15.08
C LEU A 408 1.00 10.46 14.28
N LEU A 409 1.86 9.50 14.61
CA LEU A 409 1.91 8.20 13.95
C LEU A 409 0.57 7.44 14.08
N ALA A 410 -0.05 7.46 15.27
CA ALA A 410 -1.37 6.86 15.49
C ALA A 410 -2.47 7.51 14.63
N LEU A 411 -2.48 8.85 14.56
CA LEU A 411 -3.44 9.60 13.74
C LEU A 411 -3.21 9.39 12.24
N CYS A 412 -1.95 9.29 11.82
CA CYS A 412 -1.59 8.98 10.43
C CYS A 412 -2.01 7.55 10.06
N ALA A 413 -1.80 6.58 10.97
CA ALA A 413 -2.24 5.19 10.79
C ALA A 413 -3.76 5.08 10.62
N ALA A 414 -4.53 5.97 11.24
CA ALA A 414 -5.97 6.06 11.07
C ALA A 414 -6.42 6.61 9.70
N GLY A 415 -5.48 7.02 8.84
CA GLY A 415 -5.78 7.52 7.50
C GLY A 415 -6.48 8.88 7.48
N LEU A 416 -6.23 9.71 8.50
CA LEU A 416 -6.64 11.12 8.48
C LEU A 416 -5.89 11.86 7.39
N ASP A 417 -6.58 12.75 6.69
CA ASP A 417 -5.93 13.68 5.77
C ASP A 417 -5.35 14.89 6.52
N GLY A 418 -4.59 15.72 5.83
CA GLY A 418 -3.88 16.85 6.44
C GLY A 418 -4.83 17.83 7.15
N ALA A 419 -6.01 18.08 6.59
CA ALA A 419 -7.02 18.94 7.20
C ALA A 419 -7.59 18.32 8.48
N ALA A 420 -7.99 17.05 8.44
CA ALA A 420 -8.48 16.34 9.64
C ALA A 420 -7.39 16.21 10.71
N LEU A 421 -6.15 15.95 10.31
CA LEU A 421 -5.00 15.89 11.22
C LEU A 421 -4.72 17.26 11.85
N ARG A 422 -4.85 18.35 11.09
CA ARG A 422 -4.69 19.73 11.62
C ARG A 422 -5.79 20.07 12.63
N ALA A 423 -7.04 19.68 12.36
CA ALA A 423 -8.19 19.91 13.23
C ALA A 423 -8.10 19.13 14.54
N CYS A 424 -7.35 18.03 14.53
CA CYS A 424 -7.05 17.26 15.72
C CYS A 424 -6.01 17.97 16.60
N VAL A 425 -5.05 18.70 16.03
CA VAL A 425 -3.97 19.32 16.82
C VAL A 425 -4.37 20.71 17.36
N ASP A 426 -4.18 20.93 18.67
CA ASP A 426 -4.34 22.24 19.30
C ASP A 426 -3.58 23.35 18.55
N GLU A 427 -4.17 24.54 18.46
CA GLU A 427 -3.57 25.67 17.72
C GLU A 427 -2.17 26.04 18.23
N ALA A 428 -1.97 26.02 19.55
CA ALA A 428 -0.67 26.26 20.17
C ALA A 428 0.37 25.15 19.89
N ALA A 429 -0.08 23.92 19.61
CA ALA A 429 0.79 22.77 19.32
C ALA A 429 1.08 22.60 17.81
N ALA A 430 0.29 23.24 16.94
CA ALA A 430 0.36 23.06 15.50
C ALA A 430 1.75 23.28 14.87
N PRO A 431 2.53 24.33 15.24
CA PRO A 431 3.87 24.50 14.69
C PRO A 431 4.82 23.34 15.05
N ARG A 432 4.74 22.84 16.29
CA ARG A 432 5.56 21.70 16.75
C ARG A 432 5.14 20.41 16.04
N SER A 433 3.85 20.17 15.88
CA SER A 433 3.35 19.01 15.15
C SER A 433 3.74 19.03 13.68
N HIS A 434 3.73 20.21 13.05
CA HIS A 434 4.21 20.40 11.69
C HIS A 434 5.70 20.03 11.56
N GLN A 435 6.53 20.54 12.47
CA GLN A 435 7.97 20.21 12.53
C GLN A 435 8.21 18.71 12.75
N ARG A 436 7.41 18.06 13.62
CA ARG A 436 7.45 16.61 13.84
C ARG A 436 7.12 15.85 12.57
N LEU A 437 6.01 16.15 11.90
CA LEU A 437 5.62 15.49 10.65
C LEU A 437 6.69 15.66 9.56
N ALA A 438 7.27 16.86 9.43
CA ALA A 438 8.35 17.14 8.50
C ALA A 438 9.61 16.32 8.83
N ARG A 439 9.95 16.17 10.12
CA ARG A 439 11.05 15.33 10.59
C ARG A 439 10.81 13.86 10.29
N LEU A 440 9.61 13.35 10.59
CA LEU A 440 9.24 11.95 10.33
C LEU A 440 9.25 11.65 8.82
N ASN A 441 8.85 12.60 7.98
CA ASN A 441 8.95 12.49 6.52
C ASN A 441 10.39 12.48 6.02
N ARG A 442 11.22 13.40 6.53
CA ARG A 442 12.64 13.47 6.15
C ARG A 442 13.39 12.17 6.44
N HIS A 443 13.00 11.46 7.49
CA HIS A 443 13.56 10.15 7.84
C HIS A 443 12.80 8.97 7.23
N GLU A 444 11.95 9.23 6.23
CA GLU A 444 11.18 8.23 5.49
C GLU A 444 10.32 7.34 6.41
N LEU A 445 9.99 7.78 7.63
CA LEU A 445 9.04 7.06 8.49
C LEU A 445 7.61 7.27 8.03
N LEU A 446 7.35 8.48 7.52
CA LEU A 446 6.12 8.88 6.86
C LEU A 446 6.45 9.35 5.44
N HIS A 447 5.47 9.29 4.56
CA HIS A 447 5.50 9.95 3.25
C HIS A 447 4.18 10.67 3.03
N ALA A 448 4.24 11.99 2.87
CA ALA A 448 3.08 12.79 2.52
C ALA A 448 2.72 12.57 1.04
N ALA A 449 1.52 12.06 0.77
CA ALA A 449 1.04 11.81 -0.59
C ALA A 449 -0.42 12.26 -0.77
N PRO A 450 -0.81 12.75 -1.97
CA PRO A 450 -2.18 13.13 -2.29
C PRO A 450 -3.03 11.91 -2.62
N VAL A 451 -3.16 10.96 -1.70
CA VAL A 451 -3.90 9.71 -1.90
C VAL A 451 -5.11 9.63 -0.98
N ASP A 452 -6.13 8.88 -1.39
CA ASP A 452 -7.30 8.59 -0.57
C ASP A 452 -7.11 7.42 0.39
N ARG A 453 -8.04 7.28 1.33
CA ARG A 453 -8.02 6.20 2.33
C ARG A 453 -7.96 4.81 1.70
N CYS A 454 -8.53 4.61 0.52
CA CYS A 454 -8.45 3.33 -0.21
C CYS A 454 -7.01 2.95 -0.59
N ALA A 455 -6.15 3.91 -0.96
CA ALA A 455 -4.75 3.65 -1.26
C ALA A 455 -3.97 3.20 -0.01
N LEU A 456 -4.21 3.89 1.11
CA LEU A 456 -3.68 3.47 2.42
C LEU A 456 -4.19 2.10 2.82
N HIS A 457 -5.47 1.82 2.56
CA HIS A 457 -6.08 0.53 2.87
C HIS A 457 -5.42 -0.60 2.08
N VAL A 458 -5.20 -0.41 0.77
CA VAL A 458 -4.48 -1.38 -0.07
C VAL A 458 -3.05 -1.58 0.43
N GLN A 459 -2.33 -0.51 0.78
CA GLN A 459 -1.01 -0.63 1.40
C GLN A 459 -1.10 -1.42 2.72
N ASN A 460 -2.01 -1.08 3.62
CA ASN A 460 -2.14 -1.75 4.92
C ASN A 460 -2.45 -3.23 4.76
N VAL A 461 -3.37 -3.59 3.86
CA VAL A 461 -3.79 -4.97 3.62
C VAL A 461 -2.68 -5.79 2.95
N HIS A 462 -1.99 -5.23 1.95
CA HIS A 462 -1.03 -5.98 1.14
C HIS A 462 0.42 -5.87 1.63
N ALA A 463 0.80 -4.75 2.24
CA ALA A 463 2.14 -4.51 2.78
C ALA A 463 2.25 -4.86 4.27
N LEU A 464 1.34 -4.32 5.08
CA LEU A 464 1.35 -4.52 6.53
C LEU A 464 0.59 -5.76 6.98
N GLN A 465 -0.12 -6.41 6.04
CA GLN A 465 -1.01 -7.52 6.33
C GLN A 465 -1.99 -7.16 7.45
N ALA A 466 -2.67 -6.02 7.36
CA ALA A 466 -3.67 -5.61 8.35
C ALA A 466 -4.98 -6.42 8.25
N ASP A 467 -5.59 -6.81 9.37
CA ASP A 467 -6.78 -7.71 9.40
C ASP A 467 -8.10 -7.04 8.99
N THR A 468 -8.16 -5.72 9.00
CA THR A 468 -9.43 -5.02 8.84
C THR A 468 -9.67 -4.66 7.37
N LEU A 469 -10.73 -5.24 6.79
CA LEU A 469 -11.33 -4.81 5.52
C LEU A 469 -12.28 -3.59 5.65
N ASN A 470 -12.63 -3.13 6.87
CA ASN A 470 -13.26 -1.82 7.22
C ASN A 470 -13.67 -1.77 8.73
N PRO A 471 -14.06 -0.61 9.35
CA PRO A 471 -14.51 0.66 8.74
C PRO A 471 -13.76 1.95 9.16
N PRO A 472 -13.69 2.97 8.28
CA PRO A 472 -13.14 4.28 8.60
C PRO A 472 -14.22 5.33 8.93
N ASP A 473 -15.30 4.91 9.60
CA ASP A 473 -16.38 5.81 10.09
C ASP A 473 -16.16 6.25 11.54
N ALA A 474 -14.95 6.05 12.06
CA ALA A 474 -14.51 6.64 13.30
C ALA A 474 -14.57 8.16 13.20
N ASP A 475 -15.31 8.83 14.10
CA ASP A 475 -15.16 10.28 14.28
C ASP A 475 -13.67 10.60 14.54
N PRO A 476 -13.01 11.33 13.62
CA PRO A 476 -11.60 11.70 13.75
C PRO A 476 -11.30 12.45 15.05
N GLN A 477 -12.24 13.27 15.54
CA GLN A 477 -12.08 14.04 16.76
C GLN A 477 -12.14 13.14 18.00
N ALA A 478 -13.07 12.18 18.04
CA ALA A 478 -13.12 11.17 19.10
C ALA A 478 -11.88 10.27 19.12
N LEU A 479 -11.37 9.86 17.95
CA LEU A 479 -10.14 9.08 17.85
C LEU A 479 -8.93 9.88 18.33
N HIS A 480 -8.82 11.14 17.92
CA HIS A 480 -7.77 12.02 18.39
C HIS A 480 -7.85 12.28 19.88
N ALA A 481 -9.02 12.64 20.41
CA ALA A 481 -9.20 12.84 21.84
C ALA A 481 -8.76 11.60 22.63
N ARG A 482 -9.11 10.39 22.19
CA ARG A 482 -8.66 9.16 22.86
C ARG A 482 -7.15 8.94 22.77
N VAL A 483 -6.54 9.11 21.59
CA VAL A 483 -5.10 8.93 21.36
C VAL A 483 -4.27 9.98 22.10
N THR A 484 -4.66 11.25 22.03
CA THR A 484 -4.00 12.38 22.69
C THR A 484 -4.15 12.30 24.19
N GLN A 485 -5.35 12.02 24.70
CA GLN A 485 -5.54 11.79 26.13
C GLN A 485 -4.72 10.56 26.57
N TRP A 486 -4.66 9.48 25.77
CA TRP A 486 -3.81 8.32 26.06
C TRP A 486 -2.32 8.69 26.13
N LEU A 487 -1.81 9.52 25.22
CA LEU A 487 -0.39 9.91 25.14
C LEU A 487 0.02 11.02 26.11
N ASP A 488 -0.81 12.02 26.34
CA ASP A 488 -0.59 13.07 27.34
C ASP A 488 -0.57 12.45 28.75
N ARG A 489 -1.43 11.46 29.00
CA ARG A 489 -1.39 10.67 30.25
C ARG A 489 -0.10 9.86 30.36
N TRP A 490 0.41 9.32 29.25
CA TRP A 490 1.65 8.54 29.21
C TRP A 490 2.92 9.39 29.37
N ALA A 491 2.90 10.62 28.86
CA ALA A 491 4.00 11.57 28.88
C ALA A 491 4.08 12.40 30.15
N ALA A 492 2.96 12.63 30.86
CA ALA A 492 2.90 13.65 31.90
C ALA A 492 3.49 13.26 33.26
N GLU A 493 3.36 12.03 33.77
CA GLU A 493 3.94 11.69 35.10
C GLU A 493 3.87 10.18 35.42
N PRO A 494 4.93 9.53 35.97
CA PRO A 494 4.92 8.10 36.30
C PRO A 494 3.89 7.68 37.34
N THR A 495 3.46 8.60 38.22
CA THR A 495 2.63 8.35 39.41
C THR A 495 1.16 8.70 39.23
N ARG A 496 0.78 9.35 38.11
CA ARG A 496 -0.59 9.76 37.85
C ARG A 496 -1.33 8.64 37.12
N THR A 497 -2.53 8.29 37.60
CA THR A 497 -3.44 7.33 36.97
C THR A 497 -3.64 7.63 35.47
N VAL A 498 -3.18 6.73 34.60
CA VAL A 498 -3.32 6.75 33.14
C VAL A 498 -4.46 5.90 32.61
N LEU A 499 -4.89 4.88 33.36
CA LEU A 499 -6.02 4.02 33.02
C LEU A 499 -6.88 3.84 34.27
N ARG A 500 -8.16 4.23 34.19
CA ARG A 500 -9.13 3.87 35.23
C ARG A 500 -9.78 2.56 34.81
N LEU A 501 -9.71 1.60 35.71
CA LEU A 501 -10.42 0.33 35.60
C LEU A 501 -11.90 0.59 35.90
N ASP A 502 -12.73 -0.40 35.58
CA ASP A 502 -14.17 -0.30 35.74
C ASP A 502 -14.60 -0.10 37.21
N ASP A 503 -13.70 -0.41 38.15
CA ASP A 503 -13.81 -0.19 39.60
C ASP A 503 -13.41 1.22 40.07
N GLY A 504 -12.93 2.08 39.16
CA GLY A 504 -12.44 3.42 39.47
C GLY A 504 -11.02 3.50 40.04
N GLU A 505 -10.39 2.36 40.34
CA GLU A 505 -8.95 2.26 40.59
C GLU A 505 -8.17 2.62 39.34
N GLY A 506 -7.02 3.20 39.57
CA GLY A 506 -6.32 3.95 38.55
C GLY A 506 -4.90 3.48 38.37
N LEU A 507 -4.61 2.70 37.33
CA LEU A 507 -3.24 2.35 36.97
C LEU A 507 -2.49 3.62 36.60
N SER A 508 -1.43 3.96 37.34
CA SER A 508 -0.48 5.00 37.03
C SER A 508 0.32 4.71 35.75
N GLY A 509 1.00 5.70 35.20
CA GLY A 509 1.82 5.53 34.00
C GLY A 509 2.95 4.52 34.19
N ALA A 510 3.47 4.39 35.40
CA ALA A 510 4.43 3.35 35.77
C ALA A 510 3.77 1.96 35.87
N GLU A 511 2.57 1.86 36.46
CA GLU A 511 1.83 0.61 36.60
C GLU A 511 1.31 0.10 35.27
N ALA A 512 0.80 0.96 34.39
CA ALA A 512 0.40 0.58 33.03
C ALA A 512 1.60 0.12 32.19
N ARG A 513 2.78 0.73 32.36
CA ARG A 513 4.02 0.25 31.71
C ARG A 513 4.48 -1.09 32.27
N HIS A 514 4.46 -1.27 33.58
CA HIS A 514 4.77 -2.56 34.21
C HIS A 514 3.77 -3.63 33.79
N LEU A 515 2.48 -3.31 33.72
CA LEU A 515 1.45 -4.22 33.27
C LEU A 515 1.66 -4.61 31.81
N ILE A 516 1.94 -3.65 30.92
CA ILE A 516 2.29 -3.93 29.53
C ILE A 516 3.54 -4.84 29.46
N GLN A 517 4.58 -4.60 30.27
CA GLN A 517 5.79 -5.42 30.30
C GLN A 517 5.55 -6.83 30.85
N ALA A 518 4.77 -6.96 31.92
CA ALA A 518 4.38 -8.23 32.52
C ALA A 518 3.51 -9.04 31.56
N LEU A 519 2.53 -8.40 30.92
CA LEU A 519 1.72 -9.01 29.86
C LEU A 519 2.60 -9.44 28.68
N GLN A 520 3.56 -8.61 28.25
CA GLN A 520 4.51 -9.01 27.21
C GLN A 520 5.33 -10.23 27.61
N GLN A 521 5.83 -10.28 28.83
CA GLN A 521 6.66 -11.39 29.32
C GLN A 521 5.85 -12.68 29.41
N ALA A 522 4.64 -12.62 29.98
CA ALA A 522 3.72 -13.75 30.07
C ALA A 522 3.30 -14.27 28.68
N LEU A 523 3.17 -13.38 27.70
CA LEU A 523 2.88 -13.76 26.31
C LEU A 523 4.08 -14.37 25.59
N ARG A 524 5.32 -14.03 25.99
CA ARG A 524 6.55 -14.63 25.44
C ARG A 524 6.92 -15.97 26.09
N GLN A 525 6.49 -16.20 27.33
CA GLN A 525 6.75 -17.44 28.09
C GLN A 525 5.48 -17.93 28.79
N PRO A 526 4.54 -18.54 28.05
CA PRO A 526 3.30 -19.02 28.65
C PRO A 526 3.56 -20.22 29.59
N PRO A 527 2.84 -20.32 30.72
CA PRO A 527 2.88 -21.50 31.57
C PRO A 527 2.52 -22.75 30.75
N GLY A 528 3.37 -23.77 30.78
CA GLY A 528 3.20 -25.01 30.01
C GLY A 528 3.90 -25.06 28.65
N GLY A 529 4.66 -24.03 28.25
CA GLY A 529 5.60 -24.10 27.12
C GLY A 529 5.00 -24.03 25.71
N LEU A 530 3.68 -23.92 25.57
CA LEU A 530 3.00 -23.73 24.30
C LEU A 530 2.76 -22.23 24.05
N ALA A 531 3.61 -21.61 23.24
CA ALA A 531 3.44 -20.23 22.76
C ALA A 531 2.04 -20.03 22.14
N PRO A 532 1.19 -19.10 22.62
CA PRO A 532 -0.02 -18.76 21.90
C PRO A 532 0.38 -18.10 20.58
N ALA A 533 -0.21 -18.58 19.49
CA ALA A 533 0.10 -18.06 18.17
C ALA A 533 -0.90 -17.04 17.66
N THR A 534 -2.07 -16.93 18.30
CA THR A 534 -3.00 -15.81 18.12
C THR A 534 -3.83 -15.64 19.38
N LEU A 535 -3.99 -14.40 19.83
CA LEU A 535 -4.95 -14.03 20.87
C LEU A 535 -6.23 -13.52 20.22
N ARG A 536 -7.36 -14.16 20.52
CA ARG A 536 -8.67 -13.62 20.20
C ARG A 536 -9.15 -12.72 21.35
N LEU A 537 -9.59 -11.52 21.03
CA LEU A 537 -10.15 -10.56 21.97
C LEU A 537 -11.64 -10.40 21.67
N ARG A 538 -12.49 -10.37 22.70
CA ARG A 538 -13.94 -10.16 22.61
C ARG A 538 -14.36 -9.09 23.61
N GLY A 539 -15.28 -8.23 23.24
CA GLY A 539 -15.81 -7.15 24.09
C GLY A 539 -15.18 -5.79 23.80
N ASP A 540 -15.42 -4.81 24.65
CA ASP A 540 -14.89 -3.44 24.58
C ASP A 540 -14.47 -3.03 25.99
N HIS A 541 -13.16 -2.95 26.25
CA HIS A 541 -12.63 -2.69 27.60
C HIS A 541 -11.20 -2.09 27.52
N PRO A 542 -10.86 -1.03 28.27
CA PRO A 542 -9.54 -0.38 28.20
C PRO A 542 -8.33 -1.31 28.42
N LEU A 543 -8.47 -2.30 29.31
CA LEU A 543 -7.46 -3.36 29.50
C LEU A 543 -7.30 -4.28 28.26
N LEU A 544 -8.32 -4.48 27.42
CA LEU A 544 -8.17 -5.20 26.15
C LEU A 544 -7.33 -4.38 25.16
N ASP A 545 -7.40 -3.05 25.20
CA ASP A 545 -6.52 -2.19 24.40
C ASP A 545 -5.07 -2.24 24.89
N LEU A 546 -4.87 -2.26 26.22
CA LEU A 546 -3.54 -2.49 26.81
C LEU A 546 -3.00 -3.88 26.51
N LEU A 547 -3.86 -4.90 26.51
CA LEU A 547 -3.50 -6.27 26.16
C LEU A 547 -3.20 -6.39 24.67
N ALA A 548 -3.99 -5.75 23.80
CA ALA A 548 -3.73 -5.68 22.36
C ALA A 548 -2.40 -4.96 22.08
N LEU A 549 -2.12 -3.89 22.82
CA LEU A 549 -0.85 -3.19 22.78
C LEU A 549 0.31 -4.07 23.29
N ALA A 550 0.13 -4.79 24.39
CA ALA A 550 1.15 -5.66 24.97
C ALA A 550 1.43 -6.88 24.10
N ALA A 551 0.39 -7.56 23.61
CA ALA A 551 0.47 -8.66 22.67
C ALA A 551 1.06 -8.23 21.34
N ALA A 552 0.71 -7.02 20.88
CA ALA A 552 1.39 -6.42 19.77
C ALA A 552 2.89 -6.31 20.07
N LEU A 553 3.31 -5.57 21.09
CA LEU A 553 4.72 -5.41 21.48
C LEU A 553 5.46 -6.73 21.82
N ALA A 554 4.74 -7.83 22.09
CA ALA A 554 5.27 -9.17 22.32
C ALA A 554 5.45 -10.00 21.04
N GLY A 555 4.96 -9.54 19.89
CA GLY A 555 4.97 -10.31 18.65
C GLY A 555 3.87 -11.37 18.55
N CYS A 556 2.83 -11.27 19.36
CA CYS A 556 1.71 -12.21 19.38
C CYS A 556 0.58 -11.70 18.46
N PRO A 557 0.20 -12.46 17.41
CA PRO A 557 -0.94 -12.12 16.55
C PRO A 557 -2.23 -11.92 17.34
N LEU A 558 -3.08 -10.99 16.92
CA LEU A 558 -4.31 -10.62 17.61
C LEU A 558 -5.50 -10.67 16.66
N HIS A 559 -6.66 -11.07 17.17
CA HIS A 559 -7.90 -11.12 16.42
C HIS A 559 -9.05 -10.60 17.28
N TRP A 560 -9.63 -9.45 16.93
CA TRP A 560 -10.86 -9.00 17.58
C TRP A 560 -12.07 -9.71 16.98
N THR A 561 -12.91 -10.32 17.81
CA THR A 561 -14.14 -10.98 17.36
C THR A 561 -15.33 -10.04 17.48
N ALA A 562 -16.24 -10.12 16.49
CA ALA A 562 -17.54 -9.46 16.54
C ALA A 562 -18.59 -10.26 17.34
N GLU A 563 -18.21 -11.41 17.91
CA GLU A 563 -19.09 -12.21 18.77
C GLU A 563 -19.56 -11.37 19.98
N PRO A 564 -20.88 -11.22 20.21
CA PRO A 564 -21.38 -10.51 21.38
C PRO A 564 -21.00 -11.27 22.65
N GLY A 565 -20.47 -10.56 23.65
CA GLY A 565 -20.10 -11.15 24.94
C GLY A 565 -19.27 -10.22 25.81
N PRO A 566 -19.06 -10.58 27.09
CA PRO A 566 -18.23 -9.81 28.01
C PRO A 566 -16.75 -9.80 27.59
N PRO A 567 -15.97 -8.80 28.05
CA PRO A 567 -14.53 -8.70 27.82
C PRO A 567 -13.79 -10.00 28.14
N ALA A 568 -13.25 -10.64 27.11
CA ALA A 568 -12.60 -11.94 27.24
C ALA A 568 -11.44 -12.08 26.25
N VAL A 569 -10.49 -12.93 26.62
CA VAL A 569 -9.37 -13.35 25.78
C VAL A 569 -9.50 -14.85 25.51
N GLN A 570 -9.14 -15.29 24.32
CA GLN A 570 -9.05 -16.71 23.99
C GLN A 570 -7.72 -16.95 23.29
N ARG A 571 -6.96 -17.94 23.76
CA ARG A 571 -5.68 -18.32 23.15
C ARG A 571 -5.96 -19.32 22.04
N LEU A 572 -5.38 -19.08 20.86
CA LEU A 572 -5.40 -20.03 19.76
C LEU A 572 -4.02 -20.67 19.54
N PRO A 573 -3.96 -21.97 19.25
CA PRO A 573 -2.72 -22.65 18.85
C PRO A 573 -2.23 -22.17 17.47
N ALA A 574 -0.93 -22.38 17.20
CA ALA A 574 -0.26 -21.97 15.96
C ALA A 574 -0.72 -22.69 14.71
N ASP A 575 -1.14 -23.92 14.88
CA ASP A 575 -1.50 -24.82 13.80
C ASP A 575 -2.63 -25.70 14.34
N PRO A 576 -3.88 -25.21 14.34
CA PRO A 576 -5.00 -26.00 14.87
C PRO A 576 -5.16 -27.23 13.98
N GLY A 577 -4.92 -28.41 14.54
CA GLY A 577 -5.30 -29.67 13.91
C GLY A 577 -6.82 -29.72 13.69
N PRO A 578 -7.31 -30.61 12.81
CA PRO A 578 -8.75 -30.76 12.55
C PRO A 578 -9.57 -31.13 13.80
N ASP A 579 -8.92 -31.63 14.86
CA ASP A 579 -9.52 -31.98 16.14
C ASP A 579 -9.23 -30.98 17.28
N ASP A 580 -8.44 -29.92 17.03
CA ASP A 580 -8.09 -28.95 18.06
C ASP A 580 -9.22 -27.95 18.29
N SER A 581 -9.97 -28.17 19.37
CA SER A 581 -10.96 -27.19 19.83
C SER A 581 -10.25 -25.96 20.41
N PRO A 582 -10.66 -24.73 20.04
CA PRO A 582 -10.08 -23.52 20.62
C PRO A 582 -10.26 -23.55 22.14
N ALA A 583 -9.24 -23.07 22.87
CA ALA A 583 -9.31 -22.96 24.32
C ALA A 583 -10.58 -22.19 24.73
N PRO A 584 -11.22 -22.47 25.87
CA PRO A 584 -12.38 -21.70 26.29
C PRO A 584 -12.02 -20.21 26.42
N TRP A 585 -13.02 -19.35 26.21
CA TRP A 585 -12.88 -17.92 26.49
C TRP A 585 -12.50 -17.73 27.96
N GLN A 586 -11.37 -17.08 28.18
CA GLN A 586 -10.90 -16.70 29.51
C GLN A 586 -11.35 -15.27 29.79
N ALA A 587 -11.97 -15.06 30.95
CA ALA A 587 -12.30 -13.72 31.42
C ALA A 587 -11.03 -12.87 31.58
N LEU A 588 -11.16 -11.55 31.39
CA LEU A 588 -10.03 -10.64 31.59
C LEU A 588 -9.56 -10.63 33.06
N GLY A 589 -10.48 -10.88 33.99
CA GLY A 589 -10.25 -10.82 35.44
C GLY A 589 -10.28 -9.40 36.01
N ALA A 590 -10.91 -8.45 35.30
CA ALA A 590 -11.08 -7.07 35.78
C ALA A 590 -12.04 -6.96 36.98
N ASP A 591 -12.77 -8.04 37.28
CA ASP A 591 -13.67 -8.23 38.43
C ASP A 591 -13.00 -8.97 39.60
N GLY A 592 -11.69 -9.25 39.52
CA GLY A 592 -10.95 -9.97 40.54
C GLY A 592 -11.07 -11.50 40.44
N ASP A 593 -11.58 -12.05 39.33
CA ASP A 593 -11.61 -13.49 39.10
C ASP A 593 -10.17 -14.08 39.12
N PRO A 594 -9.83 -14.98 40.07
CA PRO A 594 -8.50 -15.58 40.18
C PRO A 594 -8.13 -16.47 38.98
N THR A 595 -9.10 -16.81 38.13
CA THR A 595 -8.90 -17.58 36.89
C THR A 595 -8.74 -16.68 35.65
N GLY A 596 -8.96 -15.37 35.81
CA GLY A 596 -8.81 -14.38 34.76
C GLY A 596 -7.36 -14.14 34.33
N LEU A 597 -7.17 -13.61 33.13
CA LEU A 597 -5.84 -13.39 32.55
C LEU A 597 -4.95 -12.53 33.46
N LEU A 598 -5.50 -11.47 34.04
CA LEU A 598 -4.73 -10.56 34.90
C LEU A 598 -4.26 -11.24 36.19
N ALA A 599 -5.11 -12.05 36.83
CA ALA A 599 -4.74 -12.78 38.03
C ALA A 599 -3.59 -13.77 37.77
N GLN A 600 -3.62 -14.44 36.61
CA GLN A 600 -2.54 -15.35 36.20
C GLN A 600 -1.23 -14.62 35.90
N VAL A 601 -1.30 -13.52 35.16
CA VAL A 601 -0.11 -12.71 34.81
C VAL A 601 0.52 -12.09 36.06
N LEU A 602 -0.30 -11.63 37.01
CA LEU A 602 0.17 -11.06 38.28
C LEU A 602 0.73 -12.14 39.22
N ALA A 603 0.16 -13.34 39.23
CA ALA A 603 0.70 -14.48 39.96
C ALA A 603 2.08 -14.89 39.43
N ASP A 604 2.25 -15.00 38.11
CA ASP A 604 3.53 -15.34 37.47
C ASP A 604 4.60 -14.23 37.66
N ALA A 605 4.18 -12.96 37.68
CA ALA A 605 5.06 -11.83 37.96
C ALA A 605 5.55 -11.80 39.42
N SER A 606 4.77 -12.33 40.36
CA SER A 606 5.13 -12.39 41.78
C SER A 606 6.24 -13.41 42.09
N GLU A 607 6.39 -14.45 41.27
CA GLU A 607 7.50 -15.42 41.38
C GLU A 607 8.83 -14.86 40.82
N THR A 608 8.78 -13.80 40.00
CA THR A 608 9.94 -13.12 39.41
C THR A 608 10.21 -11.77 40.07
N ALA A 609 10.42 -11.75 41.40
CA ALA A 609 10.99 -10.63 42.18
C ALA A 609 10.55 -9.20 41.78
N ALA A 610 9.25 -8.97 41.56
CA ALA A 610 8.66 -7.63 41.45
C ALA A 610 7.65 -7.39 42.60
N PRO A 611 7.47 -6.15 43.09
CA PRO A 611 6.73 -5.88 44.33
C PRO A 611 5.22 -6.15 44.16
N ALA A 612 4.63 -6.76 45.19
CA ALA A 612 3.24 -7.20 45.23
C ALA A 612 2.22 -6.05 45.09
N ILE A 613 1.28 -6.19 44.16
CA ILE A 613 0.11 -5.31 44.00
C ILE A 613 -1.10 -6.03 44.60
N SER A 614 -1.87 -5.34 45.46
CA SER A 614 -3.11 -5.84 46.07
C SER A 614 -4.25 -4.93 45.68
N LEU A 615 -5.24 -5.44 44.93
CA LEU A 615 -6.46 -4.73 44.50
C LEU A 615 -7.68 -5.46 45.07
N LYS A 616 -8.69 -4.71 45.53
CA LYS A 616 -9.86 -5.27 46.24
C LYS A 616 -11.13 -4.57 45.74
N LEU A 617 -12.06 -5.30 45.12
CA LEU A 617 -13.17 -4.74 44.33
C LEU A 617 -14.54 -5.18 44.86
N ASP A 618 -15.49 -4.25 45.00
CA ASP A 618 -16.90 -4.54 45.34
C ASP A 618 -17.90 -3.54 44.71
N THR A 619 -18.83 -4.07 43.88
CA THR A 619 -20.19 -3.59 43.44
C THR A 619 -20.38 -2.49 42.34
N PRO A 620 -21.48 -2.56 41.51
CA PRO A 620 -21.53 -2.07 40.10
C PRO A 620 -22.62 -0.99 39.76
N VAL A 621 -22.45 -0.24 38.65
CA VAL A 621 -23.53 0.40 37.81
C VAL A 621 -23.04 0.64 36.35
N HIS A 622 -23.97 0.67 35.37
CA HIS A 622 -23.84 0.51 33.90
C HIS A 622 -23.81 1.77 32.97
N LEU A 623 -23.40 1.50 31.70
CA LEU A 623 -23.71 2.11 30.35
C LEU A 623 -22.71 3.13 29.74
N PRO A 624 -22.64 3.35 28.39
CA PRO A 624 -22.94 2.49 27.22
C PRO A 624 -21.78 2.43 26.17
N ALA A 625 -21.86 1.44 25.26
CA ALA A 625 -20.86 1.05 24.26
C ALA A 625 -20.84 1.91 22.96
N ALA A 626 -19.64 2.09 22.38
CA ALA A 626 -19.39 2.24 20.94
C ALA A 626 -17.87 2.16 20.65
N GLY A 627 -17.43 0.99 20.17
CA GLY A 627 -16.03 0.61 20.00
C GLY A 627 -15.34 1.14 18.74
N LEU A 628 -14.00 1.09 18.75
CA LEU A 628 -13.14 1.43 17.61
C LEU A 628 -11.86 0.58 17.60
N HIS A 629 -11.68 -0.22 16.55
CA HIS A 629 -10.47 -1.01 16.27
C HIS A 629 -9.62 -0.32 15.19
N ALA A 630 -8.32 -0.14 15.46
CA ALA A 630 -7.42 0.64 14.61
C ALA A 630 -6.03 -0.03 14.40
N PRO A 631 -5.29 0.34 13.33
CA PRO A 631 -4.11 -0.36 12.77
C PRO A 631 -2.78 -0.24 13.56
N LEU A 632 -2.78 0.33 14.77
CA LEU A 632 -1.58 0.42 15.62
C LEU A 632 -0.97 -0.95 15.97
N HIS A 633 -1.81 -1.99 16.05
CA HIS A 633 -1.40 -3.33 16.49
C HIS A 633 -0.38 -4.00 15.57
N HIS A 634 -0.49 -3.87 14.23
CA HIS A 634 0.48 -4.47 13.29
C HIS A 634 1.84 -3.78 13.29
N TRP A 635 1.84 -2.49 13.61
CA TRP A 635 3.06 -1.69 13.57
C TRP A 635 3.92 -1.86 14.83
N LEU A 636 3.26 -2.17 15.94
CA LEU A 636 3.91 -2.46 17.22
C LEU A 636 4.29 -3.95 17.37
N SER A 637 3.88 -4.85 16.46
CA SER A 637 3.94 -6.31 16.65
C SER A 637 4.77 -7.18 15.74
N GLY A 638 5.49 -6.62 14.78
CA GLY A 638 6.35 -7.48 13.97
C GLY A 638 7.52 -8.06 14.78
N SER A 639 7.54 -9.37 15.07
CA SER A 639 8.68 -10.31 14.88
C SER A 639 8.50 -11.66 15.60
N LEU A 640 8.43 -12.78 14.85
CA LEU A 640 9.32 -13.97 14.95
C LEU A 640 8.80 -15.14 14.08
N LEU A 641 9.32 -15.27 12.85
CA LEU A 641 9.47 -16.56 12.17
C LEU A 641 10.98 -16.83 12.09
N LEU A 642 11.53 -17.41 13.16
CA LEU A 642 12.79 -18.15 13.10
C LEU A 642 12.41 -19.61 12.86
N GLN A 643 12.68 -20.12 11.66
CA GLN A 643 12.73 -21.56 11.41
C GLN A 643 14.18 -22.00 11.68
N PRO A 644 14.46 -22.85 12.70
CA PRO A 644 15.71 -23.58 12.75
C PRO A 644 15.54 -24.86 11.93
N TRP A 645 16.21 -24.97 10.79
CA TRP A 645 16.55 -26.28 10.23
C TRP A 645 18.06 -26.44 10.32
N VAL A 646 18.52 -26.86 11.49
CA VAL A 646 19.78 -27.59 11.61
C VAL A 646 19.43 -29.02 11.19
N ILE A 647 19.78 -29.40 9.97
CA ILE A 647 19.90 -30.81 9.62
C ILE A 647 21.11 -31.31 10.41
N GLY A 648 20.84 -31.90 11.57
CA GLY A 648 21.83 -32.72 12.26
C GLY A 648 22.23 -33.85 11.32
N ARG A 649 23.54 -33.95 11.06
CA ARG A 649 24.15 -35.24 10.70
C ARG A 649 23.76 -36.23 11.79
N ASP A 650 23.30 -37.41 11.39
CA ASP A 650 22.99 -38.60 12.21
C ASP A 650 21.49 -38.84 12.49
N GLY A 651 20.83 -39.55 11.55
CA GLY A 651 19.49 -40.15 11.68
C GLY A 651 19.09 -40.95 10.43
N PRO A 652 18.35 -42.07 10.53
CA PRO A 652 18.45 -43.23 9.64
C PRO A 652 17.79 -43.10 8.26
N ALA A 653 18.24 -43.94 7.33
CA ALA A 653 18.06 -43.90 5.88
C ALA A 653 16.63 -44.14 5.31
N ASP A 654 15.55 -43.98 6.08
CA ASP A 654 14.19 -44.37 5.64
C ASP A 654 13.10 -43.30 5.83
N ALA A 655 13.44 -42.00 5.76
CA ALA A 655 12.43 -40.94 5.74
C ALA A 655 11.88 -40.73 4.31
N ARG A 656 10.69 -41.28 4.03
CA ARG A 656 9.93 -40.99 2.80
C ARG A 656 9.56 -39.51 2.73
N VAL A 657 9.98 -38.84 1.66
CA VAL A 657 9.63 -37.45 1.36
C VAL A 657 8.11 -37.30 1.19
N PRO A 658 7.44 -36.40 1.92
CA PRO A 658 6.01 -36.16 1.76
C PRO A 658 5.65 -35.65 0.35
N GLY A 659 4.58 -36.19 -0.25
CA GLY A 659 4.15 -35.87 -1.62
C GLY A 659 3.76 -34.41 -1.91
N TRP A 660 3.80 -33.51 -0.92
CA TRP A 660 3.66 -32.07 -1.13
C TRP A 660 4.99 -31.40 -1.54
N LEU A 661 6.15 -31.97 -1.17
CA LEU A 661 7.45 -31.51 -1.66
C LEU A 661 7.61 -31.77 -3.16
N LEU A 662 7.02 -32.87 -3.66
CA LEU A 662 6.97 -33.18 -5.09
C LEU A 662 6.02 -32.25 -5.87
N ARG A 663 5.06 -31.59 -5.21
CA ARG A 663 4.22 -30.57 -5.84
C ARG A 663 4.91 -29.20 -5.93
N TRP A 664 5.91 -28.96 -5.09
CA TRP A 664 6.71 -27.73 -5.11
C TRP A 664 7.58 -27.62 -6.38
N GLY A 665 8.12 -28.75 -6.86
CA GLY A 665 8.82 -28.81 -8.16
C GLY A 665 7.93 -28.56 -9.38
N ARG A 666 6.60 -28.67 -9.23
CA ARG A 666 5.63 -28.49 -10.33
C ARG A 666 5.39 -27.01 -10.69
N TRP A 667 5.70 -26.09 -9.78
CA TRP A 667 5.53 -24.65 -10.00
C TRP A 667 6.75 -24.01 -10.68
N GLN A 668 7.96 -24.57 -10.51
CA GLN A 668 9.15 -24.12 -11.25
C GLN A 668 9.15 -24.56 -12.73
N ALA A 669 8.39 -25.61 -13.08
CA ALA A 669 8.28 -26.10 -14.46
C ALA A 669 7.36 -25.22 -15.35
N GLU A 670 6.55 -24.33 -14.78
CA GLU A 670 5.70 -23.42 -15.57
C GLU A 670 6.49 -22.24 -16.17
N ALA A 671 7.76 -22.06 -15.78
CA ALA A 671 8.66 -21.03 -16.30
C ALA A 671 9.63 -21.51 -17.39
N LEU A 672 9.70 -22.83 -17.66
CA LEU A 672 10.61 -23.42 -18.66
C LEU A 672 9.80 -24.30 -19.61
N GLY A 673 9.79 -23.94 -20.90
CA GLY A 673 8.91 -24.50 -21.93
C GLY A 673 8.79 -26.04 -21.92
N TRP A 674 7.58 -26.51 -22.23
CA TRP A 674 7.14 -27.91 -22.10
C TRP A 674 7.97 -28.95 -22.86
N ASP A 675 8.74 -28.54 -23.87
CA ASP A 675 9.47 -29.44 -24.77
C ASP A 675 10.77 -30.02 -24.16
N GLU A 676 11.30 -29.42 -23.10
CA GLU A 676 12.52 -29.92 -22.42
C GLU A 676 12.19 -30.92 -21.31
N VAL A 677 11.07 -30.69 -20.61
CA VAL A 677 10.50 -31.61 -19.61
C VAL A 677 9.99 -32.92 -20.25
N ALA A 678 9.51 -32.87 -21.49
CA ALA A 678 9.08 -34.06 -22.23
C ALA A 678 10.27 -34.98 -22.60
N ARG A 679 11.42 -34.41 -22.98
CA ARG A 679 12.64 -35.16 -23.34
C ARG A 679 13.30 -35.82 -22.13
N VAL A 680 13.34 -35.12 -20.99
CA VAL A 680 13.86 -35.68 -19.73
C VAL A 680 12.95 -36.78 -19.18
N ASN A 681 11.62 -36.63 -19.26
CA ASN A 681 10.69 -37.67 -18.85
C ASN A 681 10.64 -38.87 -19.81
N ALA A 682 11.05 -38.71 -21.07
CA ALA A 682 11.20 -39.80 -22.03
C ALA A 682 12.51 -40.61 -21.85
N GLY A 683 13.38 -40.22 -20.93
CA GLY A 683 14.63 -40.92 -20.65
C GLY A 683 15.72 -40.74 -21.72
N GLU A 684 15.58 -39.74 -22.61
CA GLU A 684 16.60 -39.43 -23.60
C GLU A 684 17.77 -38.69 -22.93
N GLN A 685 18.96 -39.30 -22.96
CA GLN A 685 20.18 -38.64 -22.50
C GLN A 685 20.58 -37.53 -23.49
N THR A 686 20.54 -36.28 -23.06
CA THR A 686 21.16 -35.17 -23.80
C THR A 686 22.70 -35.28 -23.73
N PRO A 687 23.43 -35.19 -24.86
CA PRO A 687 24.88 -35.12 -24.85
C PRO A 687 25.36 -33.76 -24.31
N ALA A 688 26.58 -33.78 -23.75
CA ALA A 688 27.21 -32.73 -22.95
C ALA A 688 27.23 -31.33 -23.57
#